data_AF-A0A812NDJ3-F1
#
_entry.id   AF-A0A812NDJ3-F1
#
_cell.length_a   1.000
_cell.length_b   1.000
_cell.length_c   1.000
_cell.angle_alpha   90.00
_cell.angle_beta   90.00
_cell.angle_gamma   90.00
#
_symmetry.space_group_name_H-M   'P 1'
#
loop_
_entity.id
_entity.type
_entity.pdbx_description
1 polymer ?
#
loop_
_entity_poly.entity_id
_entity_poly.type
_entity_poly.pdbx_seq_one_letter_code
_entity_poly.pdbx_strand_id
1 'polypeptide(L)'
;MLSRPNGELTRAGQYYYQLIDRPPPSRQYDRNQPLIREGPNDYIMLRGGAKKLLRSLQPNGNYHLTKLGKSFFKDKWVDWVVHVPVIIRGIRRNGRNRGMPYERTKRLPVTDLNVTLPRQSEGLSDAQAARNLKASALAQLGNPEPNDIIWELSDETYYLDATREWTFSQQAMQVVDDRVVVETVLDQPLGALRDVSYQLYCGDEILESAFEQRPDKLCVPRQLAELMRLPLQEVLSDFDAICTKKTWREQGITPREIREFCLWRQAPMFYVDCQGRLLDKYEPTVKEQRAVAFTSWNGHAFFYKSARTVAKCEPIGERARYRGERKPGETPEFKDWREWEGEVASGHFYTEDLEQVRRELLAEGHCPKVVMRSMSEWRCLRLRVRGGEDCVISAFHEDLDVLQAWMGRLGLPYCGQRLAGAASEVFLHLLKARRDPPGSRQALLAEQDHQCKLCAAPITATTCELDHIVPVHQSFAAQAQNLQALCLECHRNKTALESSHATTLESRFSRRAYEQYVESPRLPPLVFKLNSHKPDHICHGIDVVRCRKNGLAHAKFPAPIFCPKDNVEQAREGHLADLTYVRLREDGRWAAFKQLPYVGQGWYAKPAVAYMLEKGLATWSDFVYSLDATAHVDQESVAQALQKMEAAWPEGEEHYAKLSVNALIGLWARNMNLIYTMRTSNHQFDGSGCQHRELFLDAAGGMHWDHIYVTQLLSNRYLKAVKTDCVVFQDLPKKFQGLVDSLVRERHPDGTPVYRCEEVKGLEGQYRIPRIEAEWMCNIDTWKVAEDPFEGGSLLLTGYPGTGKTHLARQIVTALREEGYKVKIITKTHSSVQNFGMQAETADHWVRSTVRNGYCNIDWLVVEEITQLDTGLWNDIACVSMNRKVKFLLLGDFRQFPAVMDNFAGTPVQRELKHCQLLHDLTDGWHHELTENRRSDPGIFDFLRWLRVDEPREQSLPEAVRAARERFPRQGEPDVSLVISHAHRIRINARDNRRLAPPEAVTIEYTGTGPTTTNMPQTMRVWPGLKLIGVGGRVTKGIYVHVAEVGPEKIVLDGGDSFTHAALLKHTRLCHAITYASCQGLTLEGRVFLCDTESPHFTLKHLYVGSSRATSSELLSVL
;
A
#
# COMPACT_ATOMS: atom_id res chain seq x y z
N MET A 1 29.29 12.22 -34.71
CA MET A 1 30.11 11.08 -35.19
C MET A 1 29.48 10.34 -36.37
N LEU A 2 28.18 10.03 -36.37
CA LEU A 2 27.50 9.30 -37.46
C LEU A 2 26.98 10.21 -38.60
N SER A 3 26.81 11.50 -38.34
CA SER A 3 26.49 12.52 -39.35
C SER A 3 27.20 13.84 -39.05
N ARG A 4 27.35 14.67 -40.08
CA ARG A 4 27.77 16.07 -40.03
C ARG A 4 26.58 16.96 -39.62
N PRO A 5 26.80 18.21 -39.13
CA PRO A 5 25.73 19.13 -38.71
C PRO A 5 24.69 19.44 -39.81
N ASN A 6 25.09 19.39 -41.07
CA ASN A 6 24.24 19.54 -42.26
C ASN A 6 23.42 18.27 -42.61
N GLY A 7 23.46 17.22 -41.79
CA GLY A 7 22.74 15.96 -42.00
C GLY A 7 23.43 14.98 -42.97
N GLU A 8 24.65 15.27 -43.41
CA GLU A 8 25.41 14.38 -44.29
C GLU A 8 26.05 13.23 -43.48
N LEU A 9 25.73 11.98 -43.82
CA LEU A 9 26.26 10.81 -43.11
C LEU A 9 27.78 10.71 -43.30
N THR A 10 28.49 10.38 -42.23
CA THR A 10 29.88 9.93 -42.33
C THR A 10 29.91 8.49 -42.85
N ARG A 11 31.06 8.00 -43.33
CA ARG A 11 31.23 6.58 -43.72
C ARG A 11 30.82 5.61 -42.60
N ALA A 12 31.15 5.95 -41.36
CA ALA A 12 30.72 5.20 -40.17
C ALA A 12 29.20 5.25 -39.96
N GLY A 13 28.56 6.39 -40.24
CA GLY A 13 27.10 6.52 -40.21
C GLY A 13 26.39 5.69 -41.28
N GLN A 14 26.91 5.66 -42.51
CA GLN A 14 26.35 4.84 -43.59
C GLN A 14 26.37 3.35 -43.23
N TYR A 15 27.50 2.86 -42.69
CA TYR A 15 27.64 1.48 -42.23
C TYR A 15 26.70 1.18 -41.05
N TYR A 16 26.62 2.09 -40.06
CA TYR A 16 25.75 1.94 -38.90
C TYR A 16 24.27 1.82 -39.27
N TYR A 17 23.75 2.72 -40.11
CA TYR A 17 22.33 2.70 -40.51
C TYR A 17 21.98 1.52 -41.44
N GLN A 18 22.94 0.99 -42.22
CA GLN A 18 22.77 -0.27 -42.94
C GLN A 18 22.68 -1.48 -42.01
N LEU A 19 23.44 -1.51 -40.91
CA LEU A 19 23.50 -2.65 -40.00
C LEU A 19 22.25 -2.82 -39.14
N ILE A 20 21.59 -1.71 -38.78
CA ILE A 20 20.42 -1.70 -37.89
C ILE A 20 19.08 -1.62 -38.63
N ASP A 21 19.09 -1.65 -39.97
CA ASP A 21 17.92 -1.52 -40.84
C ASP A 21 17.00 -0.34 -40.48
N ARG A 22 17.61 0.81 -40.15
CA ARG A 22 16.88 2.07 -39.84
C ARG A 22 17.20 3.14 -40.88
N PRO A 23 16.20 3.95 -41.29
CA PRO A 23 16.43 5.03 -42.25
C PRO A 23 17.34 6.12 -41.65
N PRO A 24 18.25 6.70 -42.45
CA PRO A 24 19.15 7.74 -41.97
C PRO A 24 18.42 9.06 -41.68
N PRO A 25 18.99 9.93 -40.82
CA PRO A 25 18.41 11.24 -40.50
C PRO A 25 18.21 12.11 -41.75
N SER A 26 17.09 12.83 -41.80
CA SER A 26 16.73 13.67 -42.95
C SER A 26 17.67 14.89 -43.07
N ARG A 27 18.08 15.18 -44.32
CA ARG A 27 18.92 16.34 -44.69
C ARG A 27 18.21 17.68 -44.51
N GLN A 28 16.87 17.70 -44.54
CA GLN A 28 16.09 18.94 -44.57
C GLN A 28 15.57 19.37 -43.19
N TYR A 29 15.24 18.40 -42.34
CA TYR A 29 14.59 18.61 -41.05
C TYR A 29 14.85 17.42 -40.14
N ASP A 30 14.79 17.60 -38.82
CA ASP A 30 14.78 16.45 -37.91
C ASP A 30 13.43 15.73 -38.01
N ARG A 31 13.45 14.41 -38.22
CA ARG A 31 12.23 13.60 -38.33
C ARG A 31 11.53 13.42 -36.99
N ASN A 32 12.25 13.56 -35.89
CA ASN A 32 11.72 13.37 -34.53
C ASN A 32 11.37 14.68 -33.84
N GLN A 33 11.45 15.83 -34.53
CA GLN A 33 11.11 17.12 -33.92
C GLN A 33 9.61 17.24 -33.59
N PRO A 34 9.24 18.07 -32.60
CA PRO A 34 7.87 18.48 -32.37
C PRO A 34 7.23 19.18 -33.56
N LEU A 35 5.90 19.07 -33.61
CA LEU A 35 5.07 19.95 -34.44
C LEU A 35 4.90 21.29 -33.74
N ILE A 36 5.20 22.40 -34.41
CA ILE A 36 4.85 23.74 -33.95
C ILE A 36 3.41 24.00 -34.37
N ARG A 37 2.47 24.02 -33.42
CA ARG A 37 1.06 24.33 -33.71
C ARG A 37 0.79 25.83 -33.60
N GLU A 38 0.25 26.43 -34.65
CA GLU A 38 -0.28 27.80 -34.62
C GLU A 38 -1.72 27.80 -35.13
N GLY A 39 -2.67 27.94 -34.20
CA GLY A 39 -4.09 27.84 -34.48
C GLY A 39 -4.45 26.47 -35.08
N PRO A 40 -5.16 26.41 -36.22
CA PRO A 40 -5.55 25.15 -36.87
C PRO A 40 -4.40 24.44 -37.63
N ASN A 41 -3.18 24.98 -37.61
CA ASN A 41 -2.11 24.57 -38.52
C ASN A 41 -0.88 24.02 -37.78
N ASP A 42 -0.27 22.96 -38.30
CA ASP A 42 0.93 22.34 -37.76
C ASP A 42 2.13 22.58 -38.68
N TYR A 43 3.27 22.96 -38.10
CA TYR A 43 4.51 23.32 -38.78
C TYR A 43 5.71 22.54 -38.23
N ILE A 44 6.82 22.55 -38.96
CA ILE A 44 8.15 22.12 -38.49
C ILE A 44 9.21 23.16 -38.84
N MET A 45 10.34 23.10 -38.13
CA MET A 45 11.54 23.86 -38.47
C MET A 45 12.43 23.02 -39.39
N LEU A 46 12.81 23.62 -40.51
CA LEU A 46 13.91 23.10 -41.32
C LEU A 46 15.24 23.36 -40.60
N ARG A 47 16.27 22.55 -40.90
CA ARG A 47 17.62 22.74 -40.33
C ARG A 47 18.23 24.11 -40.63
N GLY A 48 17.74 24.81 -41.66
CA GLY A 48 18.10 26.20 -41.98
C GLY A 48 17.31 27.27 -41.22
N GLY A 49 16.54 26.91 -40.19
CA GLY A 49 15.77 27.85 -39.35
C GLY A 49 14.44 28.32 -39.94
N ALA A 50 14.10 27.92 -41.18
CA ALA A 50 12.83 28.29 -41.81
C ALA A 50 11.67 27.40 -41.33
N LYS A 51 10.58 28.03 -40.89
CA LYS A 51 9.32 27.36 -40.51
C LYS A 51 8.52 26.94 -41.74
N LYS A 52 8.02 25.69 -41.78
CA LYS A 52 7.24 25.13 -42.90
C LYS A 52 6.00 24.37 -42.45
N LEU A 53 4.90 24.58 -43.17
CA LEU A 53 3.59 23.99 -42.90
C LEU A 53 3.55 22.49 -43.29
N LEU A 54 3.09 21.65 -42.37
CA LEU A 54 2.86 20.22 -42.58
C LEU A 54 1.41 19.89 -42.84
N ARG A 55 0.48 20.45 -42.06
CA ARG A 55 -0.95 20.22 -42.22
C ARG A 55 -1.79 21.38 -41.72
N SER A 56 -2.97 21.56 -42.32
CA SER A 56 -3.96 22.56 -41.92
C SER A 56 -5.30 21.91 -41.62
N LEU A 57 -5.88 22.22 -40.47
CA LEU A 57 -7.21 21.76 -40.07
C LEU A 57 -8.25 22.53 -40.87
N GLN A 58 -9.01 21.79 -41.66
CA GLN A 58 -10.08 22.33 -42.48
C GLN A 58 -11.37 22.49 -41.65
N PRO A 59 -12.32 23.35 -42.06
CA PRO A 59 -13.58 23.58 -41.34
C PRO A 59 -14.41 22.31 -41.10
N ASN A 60 -14.18 21.25 -41.88
CA ASN A 60 -14.81 19.94 -41.73
C ASN A 60 -14.10 19.01 -40.71
N GLY A 61 -13.17 19.53 -39.91
CA GLY A 61 -12.43 18.77 -38.90
C GLY A 61 -11.33 17.84 -39.43
N ASN A 62 -11.01 17.92 -40.73
CA ASN A 62 -10.00 17.09 -41.38
C ASN A 62 -8.67 17.84 -41.54
N TYR A 63 -7.55 17.15 -41.36
CA TYR A 63 -6.26 17.71 -41.75
C TYR A 63 -6.00 17.57 -43.24
N HIS A 64 -5.61 18.67 -43.89
CA HIS A 64 -5.03 18.65 -45.22
C HIS A 64 -3.50 18.62 -45.13
N LEU A 65 -2.89 17.50 -45.49
CA LEU A 65 -1.44 17.28 -45.44
C LEU A 65 -0.73 17.86 -46.68
N THR A 66 0.28 18.70 -46.45
CA THR A 66 1.18 19.17 -47.51
C THR A 66 2.09 18.04 -48.01
N LYS A 67 2.78 18.23 -49.14
CA LYS A 67 3.78 17.24 -49.63
C LYS A 67 4.86 16.95 -48.57
N LEU A 68 5.25 17.97 -47.81
CA LEU A 68 6.17 17.85 -46.67
C LEU A 68 5.51 17.08 -45.51
N GLY A 69 4.24 17.38 -45.19
CA GLY A 69 3.42 16.64 -44.22
C GLY A 69 3.34 15.14 -44.52
N LYS A 70 3.02 14.78 -45.77
CA LYS A 70 2.97 13.38 -46.22
C LYS A 70 4.31 12.66 -46.06
N SER A 71 5.43 13.36 -46.27
CA SER A 71 6.77 12.79 -46.07
C SER A 71 7.19 12.72 -44.60
N PHE A 72 6.68 13.60 -43.74
CA PHE A 72 7.00 13.64 -42.32
C PHE A 72 6.27 12.55 -41.52
N PHE A 73 4.99 12.31 -41.81
CA PHE A 73 4.15 11.34 -41.09
C PHE A 73 4.14 9.93 -41.70
N LYS A 74 4.91 9.68 -42.77
CA LYS A 74 4.90 8.42 -43.53
C LYS A 74 5.18 7.19 -42.65
N ASP A 75 6.12 7.32 -41.72
CA ASP A 75 6.60 6.22 -40.88
C ASP A 75 6.15 6.37 -39.41
N LYS A 76 5.21 7.29 -39.14
CA LYS A 76 4.72 7.62 -37.79
C LYS A 76 3.29 7.15 -37.59
N TRP A 77 3.09 6.28 -36.61
CA TRP A 77 1.82 5.59 -36.37
C TRP A 77 1.45 5.65 -34.88
N VAL A 78 0.16 5.76 -34.61
CA VAL A 78 -0.42 5.69 -33.26
C VAL A 78 -1.24 4.42 -33.14
N ASP A 79 -1.01 3.68 -32.06
CA ASP A 79 -1.84 2.55 -31.67
C ASP A 79 -3.07 3.06 -30.90
N TRP A 80 -4.24 2.52 -31.23
CA TRP A 80 -5.52 2.90 -30.63
C TRP A 80 -6.17 1.70 -29.96
N VAL A 81 -6.73 1.94 -28.78
CA VAL A 81 -7.64 1.02 -28.10
C VAL A 81 -9.05 1.56 -28.33
N VAL A 82 -9.94 0.72 -28.86
CA VAL A 82 -11.32 1.12 -29.14
C VAL A 82 -12.24 0.25 -28.29
N HIS A 83 -13.18 0.89 -27.60
CA HIS A 83 -14.27 0.17 -26.95
C HIS A 83 -15.60 0.48 -27.63
N VAL A 84 -16.33 -0.58 -27.94
CA VAL A 84 -17.65 -0.55 -28.53
C VAL A 84 -18.72 -0.62 -27.43
N PRO A 85 -19.73 0.25 -27.46
CA PRO A 85 -20.85 0.18 -26.54
C PRO A 85 -21.80 -0.94 -26.98
N VAL A 86 -22.19 -1.77 -26.02
CA VAL A 86 -23.01 -2.96 -26.26
C VAL A 86 -24.16 -3.02 -25.27
N ILE A 87 -25.32 -3.45 -25.78
CA ILE A 87 -26.48 -3.85 -24.98
C ILE A 87 -26.39 -5.36 -24.82
N ILE A 88 -26.38 -5.83 -23.58
CA ILE A 88 -26.33 -7.24 -23.24
C ILE A 88 -27.71 -7.63 -22.76
N ARG A 89 -28.39 -8.48 -23.53
CA ARG A 89 -29.67 -9.08 -23.11
C ARG A 89 -29.43 -10.51 -22.66
N GLY A 90 -30.09 -10.87 -21.58
CA GLY A 90 -30.11 -12.26 -21.11
C GLY A 90 -31.41 -12.56 -20.39
N ILE A 91 -31.62 -13.83 -20.08
CA ILE A 91 -32.78 -14.27 -19.30
C ILE A 91 -32.31 -14.57 -17.89
N ARG A 92 -32.97 -13.99 -16.89
CA ARG A 92 -32.68 -14.30 -15.48
C ARG A 92 -33.04 -15.77 -15.24
N ARG A 93 -32.03 -16.63 -15.12
CA ARG A 93 -32.24 -18.08 -14.96
C ARG A 93 -32.94 -18.43 -13.64
N ASN A 94 -32.78 -17.61 -12.59
CA ASN A 94 -33.22 -17.88 -11.22
C ASN A 94 -33.61 -16.58 -10.48
N GLY A 95 -34.39 -16.71 -9.41
CA GLY A 95 -34.78 -15.63 -8.49
C GLY A 95 -36.21 -15.09 -8.67
N ARG A 96 -36.60 -14.02 -7.95
CA ARG A 96 -37.96 -13.42 -8.00
C ARG A 96 -38.36 -12.97 -9.41
N ASN A 97 -37.36 -12.65 -10.22
CA ASN A 97 -37.50 -12.26 -11.62
C ASN A 97 -37.12 -13.39 -12.60
N ARG A 98 -37.20 -14.66 -12.18
CA ARG A 98 -36.86 -15.81 -13.04
C ARG A 98 -37.69 -15.81 -14.31
N GLY A 99 -37.03 -16.00 -15.46
CA GLY A 99 -37.66 -15.97 -16.78
C GLY A 99 -37.87 -14.55 -17.31
N MET A 100 -37.69 -13.51 -16.49
CA MET A 100 -37.70 -12.14 -16.98
C MET A 100 -36.42 -11.86 -17.78
N PRO A 101 -36.53 -11.17 -18.92
CA PRO A 101 -35.36 -10.62 -19.59
C PRO A 101 -34.72 -9.57 -18.69
N TYR A 102 -33.39 -9.49 -18.73
CA TYR A 102 -32.65 -8.35 -18.23
C TYR A 102 -31.84 -7.76 -19.37
N GLU A 103 -31.63 -6.45 -19.30
CA GLU A 103 -30.85 -5.70 -20.26
C GLU A 103 -29.83 -4.89 -19.47
N ARG A 104 -28.55 -5.00 -19.82
CA ARG A 104 -27.51 -4.16 -19.24
C ARG A 104 -26.61 -3.62 -20.33
N THR A 105 -26.08 -2.42 -20.13
CA THR A 105 -25.18 -1.79 -21.07
C THR A 105 -23.73 -1.91 -20.60
N LYS A 106 -22.80 -2.11 -21.53
CA LYS A 106 -21.35 -2.22 -21.24
C LYS A 106 -20.53 -1.66 -22.39
N ARG A 107 -19.27 -1.30 -22.14
CA ARG A 107 -18.27 -1.04 -23.20
C ARG A 107 -17.28 -2.20 -23.25
N LEU A 108 -17.14 -2.83 -24.41
CA LEU A 108 -16.19 -3.92 -24.62
C LEU A 108 -15.03 -3.46 -25.49
N PRO A 109 -13.78 -3.79 -25.15
CA PRO A 109 -12.68 -3.68 -26.10
C PRO A 109 -13.03 -4.43 -27.39
N VAL A 110 -12.82 -3.82 -28.55
CA VAL A 110 -13.12 -4.50 -29.83
C VAL A 110 -12.30 -5.78 -30.00
N THR A 111 -11.14 -5.89 -29.32
CA THR A 111 -10.33 -7.11 -29.27
C THR A 111 -11.07 -8.29 -28.62
N ASP A 112 -11.95 -8.02 -27.64
CA ASP A 112 -12.77 -9.06 -27.00
C ASP A 112 -13.84 -9.61 -27.96
N LEU A 113 -14.13 -8.87 -29.03
CA LEU A 113 -15.00 -9.29 -30.13
C LEU A 113 -14.21 -9.86 -31.32
N ASN A 114 -12.94 -10.24 -31.10
CA ASN A 114 -12.01 -10.72 -32.14
C ASN A 114 -11.77 -9.73 -33.30
N VAL A 115 -12.01 -8.44 -33.11
CA VAL A 115 -11.73 -7.40 -34.12
C VAL A 115 -10.28 -6.95 -34.00
N THR A 116 -9.56 -6.97 -35.13
CA THR A 116 -8.18 -6.46 -35.21
C THR A 116 -8.19 -5.06 -35.79
N LEU A 117 -7.64 -4.08 -35.06
CA LEU A 117 -7.61 -2.69 -35.50
C LEU A 117 -6.37 -2.37 -36.33
N PRO A 118 -6.52 -1.64 -37.46
CA PRO A 118 -5.38 -1.14 -38.22
C PRO A 118 -4.70 0.04 -37.50
N ARG A 119 -3.37 0.07 -37.52
CA ARG A 119 -2.58 1.23 -37.06
C ARG A 119 -2.96 2.49 -37.84
N GLN A 120 -3.05 3.63 -37.14
CA GLN A 120 -3.41 4.91 -37.76
C GLN A 120 -2.19 5.80 -37.91
N SER A 121 -2.08 6.51 -39.04
CA SER A 121 -1.01 7.49 -39.23
C SER A 121 -1.19 8.70 -38.32
N GLU A 122 -0.10 9.18 -37.71
CA GLU A 122 -0.09 10.43 -36.93
C GLU A 122 -0.51 11.67 -37.73
N GLY A 123 -0.48 11.59 -39.07
CA GLY A 123 -0.88 12.68 -39.96
C GLY A 123 -2.39 12.94 -39.99
N LEU A 124 -3.21 11.98 -39.58
CA LEU A 124 -4.67 12.11 -39.51
C LEU A 124 -5.11 12.95 -38.31
N SER A 125 -6.29 13.59 -38.40
CA SER A 125 -6.95 14.13 -37.21
C SER A 125 -7.54 12.99 -36.37
N ASP A 126 -7.70 13.21 -35.08
CA ASP A 126 -8.25 12.18 -34.19
C ASP A 126 -9.68 11.79 -34.60
N ALA A 127 -10.47 12.74 -35.11
CA ALA A 127 -11.79 12.48 -35.69
C ALA A 127 -11.73 11.66 -37.00
N GLN A 128 -10.67 11.78 -37.79
CA GLN A 128 -10.46 10.93 -38.98
C GLN A 128 -10.03 9.52 -38.57
N ALA A 129 -9.08 9.41 -37.64
CA ALA A 129 -8.62 8.13 -37.11
C ALA A 129 -9.77 7.36 -36.45
N ALA A 130 -10.57 8.02 -35.60
CA ALA A 130 -11.75 7.43 -34.96
C ALA A 130 -12.78 6.94 -36.00
N ARG A 131 -13.08 7.74 -37.04
CA ARG A 131 -13.96 7.30 -38.13
C ARG A 131 -13.42 6.09 -38.89
N ASN A 132 -12.14 6.08 -39.22
CA ASN A 132 -11.50 4.96 -39.92
C ASN A 132 -11.53 3.68 -39.08
N LEU A 133 -11.19 3.80 -37.78
CA LEU A 133 -11.21 2.69 -36.84
C LEU A 133 -12.63 2.17 -36.61
N LYS A 134 -13.62 3.06 -36.44
CA LYS A 134 -15.03 2.69 -36.32
C LYS A 134 -15.53 1.97 -37.56
N ALA A 135 -15.24 2.50 -38.75
CA ALA A 135 -15.63 1.88 -40.01
C ALA A 135 -14.97 0.50 -40.20
N SER A 136 -13.68 0.36 -39.86
CA SER A 136 -12.98 -0.91 -39.92
C SER A 136 -13.52 -1.94 -38.92
N ALA A 137 -13.85 -1.51 -37.71
CA ALA A 137 -14.44 -2.37 -36.69
C ALA A 137 -15.85 -2.81 -37.08
N LEU A 138 -16.71 -1.88 -37.51
CA LEU A 138 -18.06 -2.20 -37.99
C LEU A 138 -18.02 -3.13 -39.20
N ALA A 139 -17.11 -2.92 -40.15
CA ALA A 139 -16.95 -3.81 -41.30
C ALA A 139 -16.55 -5.24 -40.89
N GLN A 140 -15.67 -5.39 -39.90
CA GLN A 140 -15.29 -6.71 -39.35
C GLN A 140 -16.41 -7.37 -38.54
N LEU A 141 -17.27 -6.57 -37.91
CA LEU A 141 -18.47 -7.03 -37.22
C LEU A 141 -19.67 -7.26 -38.18
N GLY A 142 -19.50 -7.08 -39.49
CA GLY A 142 -20.55 -7.32 -40.48
C GLY A 142 -21.54 -6.16 -40.70
N ASN A 143 -21.21 -4.94 -40.28
CA ASN A 143 -22.07 -3.76 -40.27
C ASN A 143 -23.44 -4.03 -39.62
N PRO A 144 -23.45 -4.36 -38.32
CA PRO A 144 -24.66 -4.75 -37.61
C PRO A 144 -25.63 -3.57 -37.45
N GLU A 145 -26.90 -3.82 -37.72
CA GLU A 145 -28.02 -2.93 -37.39
C GLU A 145 -28.30 -2.95 -35.86
N PRO A 146 -29.08 -1.99 -35.29
CA PRO A 146 -29.27 -1.86 -33.84
C PRO A 146 -29.82 -3.08 -33.08
N ASN A 147 -30.38 -4.07 -33.79
CA ASN A 147 -30.87 -5.34 -33.22
C ASN A 147 -30.10 -6.56 -33.72
N ASP A 148 -29.04 -6.37 -34.49
CA ASP A 148 -28.20 -7.48 -34.94
C ASP A 148 -27.30 -7.93 -33.80
N ILE A 149 -27.17 -9.26 -33.70
CA ILE A 149 -26.33 -9.90 -32.70
C ILE A 149 -24.88 -9.77 -33.15
N ILE A 150 -24.10 -9.02 -32.39
CA ILE A 150 -22.67 -8.82 -32.67
C ILE A 150 -21.79 -9.85 -31.97
N TRP A 151 -22.32 -10.47 -30.90
CA TRP A 151 -21.61 -11.49 -30.13
C TRP A 151 -22.58 -12.31 -29.26
N GLU A 152 -22.28 -13.58 -29.04
CA GLU A 152 -23.00 -14.43 -28.09
C GLU A 152 -22.03 -15.08 -27.13
N LEU A 153 -22.28 -14.96 -25.83
CA LEU A 153 -21.47 -15.61 -24.80
C LEU A 153 -22.37 -16.30 -23.78
N SER A 154 -22.35 -17.64 -23.82
CA SER A 154 -23.24 -18.49 -23.03
C SER A 154 -24.74 -18.24 -23.35
N ASP A 155 -25.42 -17.47 -22.50
CA ASP A 155 -26.86 -17.13 -22.56
C ASP A 155 -27.10 -15.63 -22.73
N GLU A 156 -26.02 -14.86 -22.87
CA GLU A 156 -26.07 -13.43 -23.06
C GLU A 156 -25.87 -13.13 -24.54
N THR A 157 -26.80 -12.39 -25.11
CA THR A 157 -26.76 -11.89 -26.48
C THR A 157 -26.34 -10.44 -26.45
N TYR A 158 -25.32 -10.10 -27.23
CA TYR A 158 -24.73 -8.77 -27.28
C TYR A 158 -25.18 -8.09 -28.57
N TYR A 159 -25.71 -6.88 -28.43
CA TYR A 159 -26.16 -6.01 -29.50
C TYR A 159 -25.32 -4.74 -29.49
N LEU A 160 -25.15 -4.11 -30.65
CA LEU A 160 -24.52 -2.81 -30.72
C LEU A 160 -25.44 -1.75 -30.10
N ASP A 161 -24.96 -1.00 -29.11
CA ASP A 161 -25.70 0.15 -28.59
C ASP A 161 -25.50 1.35 -29.51
N ALA A 162 -26.46 1.58 -30.41
CA ALA A 162 -26.40 2.70 -31.36
C ALA A 162 -26.60 4.07 -30.70
N THR A 163 -27.12 4.12 -29.47
CA THR A 163 -27.42 5.38 -28.76
C THR A 163 -26.20 5.94 -28.05
N ARG A 164 -25.22 5.09 -27.73
CA ARG A 164 -24.00 5.45 -27.03
C ARG A 164 -22.82 5.61 -27.98
N GLU A 165 -21.93 6.54 -27.64
CA GLU A 165 -20.74 6.79 -28.44
C GLU A 165 -19.65 5.75 -28.18
N TRP A 166 -18.91 5.46 -29.25
CA TRP A 166 -17.71 4.63 -29.17
C TRP A 166 -16.59 5.40 -28.49
N THR A 167 -15.73 4.69 -27.75
CA THR A 167 -14.54 5.30 -27.16
C THR A 167 -13.30 4.92 -27.93
N PHE A 168 -12.49 5.94 -28.21
CA PHE A 168 -11.23 5.81 -28.93
C PHE A 168 -10.15 6.36 -28.01
N SER A 169 -9.35 5.46 -27.46
CA SER A 169 -8.27 5.79 -26.55
C SER A 169 -6.94 5.62 -27.28
N GLN A 170 -6.13 6.68 -27.35
CA GLN A 170 -4.77 6.54 -27.87
C GLN A 170 -3.90 5.83 -26.84
N GLN A 171 -3.22 4.76 -27.23
CA GLN A 171 -2.15 4.16 -26.44
C GLN A 171 -0.86 4.91 -26.75
N ALA A 172 -0.38 5.72 -25.81
CA ALA A 172 0.91 6.36 -25.94
C ALA A 172 2.04 5.33 -25.75
N MET A 173 2.36 4.56 -26.79
CA MET A 173 3.62 3.78 -26.86
C MET A 173 4.79 4.66 -27.31
N GLN A 174 4.95 5.85 -26.73
CA GLN A 174 6.16 6.65 -26.87
C GLN A 174 6.35 7.51 -25.62
N VAL A 175 7.13 7.00 -24.67
CA VAL A 175 8.02 7.86 -23.89
C VAL A 175 9.10 8.31 -24.88
N VAL A 176 8.76 9.25 -25.76
CA VAL A 176 9.74 9.95 -26.59
C VAL A 176 9.62 11.42 -26.22
N ASP A 177 10.59 11.80 -25.38
CA ASP A 177 10.95 13.13 -24.93
C ASP A 177 9.87 13.94 -24.19
N ASP A 178 9.75 13.70 -22.87
CA ASP A 178 9.05 14.57 -21.90
C ASP A 178 9.38 16.07 -22.08
N ARG A 179 10.55 16.40 -22.65
CA ARG A 179 10.97 17.77 -22.99
C ARG A 179 10.06 18.44 -24.03
N VAL A 180 9.57 17.70 -25.00
CA VAL A 180 8.78 18.23 -26.13
C VAL A 180 7.36 18.62 -25.71
N VAL A 181 6.75 17.85 -24.79
CA VAL A 181 5.44 18.18 -24.20
C VAL A 181 5.56 19.38 -23.29
N VAL A 182 6.63 19.47 -22.49
CA VAL A 182 6.91 20.62 -21.62
C VAL A 182 7.06 21.91 -22.45
N GLU A 183 7.80 21.90 -23.55
CA GLU A 183 7.92 23.06 -24.44
C GLU A 183 6.56 23.52 -25.00
N THR A 184 5.71 22.57 -25.43
CA THR A 184 4.37 22.90 -25.95
C THR A 184 3.45 23.50 -24.89
N VAL A 185 3.52 23.00 -23.66
CA VAL A 185 2.74 23.50 -22.52
C VAL A 185 3.22 24.88 -22.07
N LEU A 186 4.53 25.15 -22.12
CA LEU A 186 5.11 26.45 -21.76
C LEU A 186 4.71 27.59 -22.70
N ASP A 187 4.34 27.27 -23.94
CA ASP A 187 3.95 28.22 -24.99
C ASP A 187 2.41 28.35 -25.15
N GLN A 188 1.62 27.67 -24.31
CA GLN A 188 0.16 27.72 -24.35
C GLN A 188 -0.36 29.04 -23.72
N PRO A 189 -1.13 29.86 -24.45
CA PRO A 189 -1.74 31.07 -23.88
C PRO A 189 -2.76 30.73 -22.79
N LEU A 190 -2.66 31.39 -21.62
CA LEU A 190 -3.54 31.18 -20.48
C LEU A 190 -4.53 32.36 -20.36
N GLY A 191 -5.80 32.06 -20.61
CA GLY A 191 -6.91 33.04 -20.60
C GLY A 191 -8.31 32.42 -20.66
N ALA A 192 -8.45 31.10 -20.57
CA ALA A 192 -9.76 30.44 -20.57
C ALA A 192 -10.48 30.62 -19.22
N LEU A 193 -11.82 30.59 -19.25
CA LEU A 193 -12.72 30.73 -18.10
C LEU A 193 -13.35 29.37 -17.81
N ARG A 194 -13.19 28.81 -16.60
CA ARG A 194 -13.97 27.67 -16.08
C ARG A 194 -13.65 27.37 -14.62
N ASP A 195 -14.62 26.79 -13.89
CA ASP A 195 -14.45 26.27 -12.53
C ASP A 195 -13.87 24.84 -12.58
N VAL A 196 -12.60 24.66 -12.16
CA VAL A 196 -11.86 23.39 -12.26
C VAL A 196 -11.47 22.81 -10.89
N SER A 197 -12.20 23.16 -9.83
CA SER A 197 -11.75 23.07 -8.43
C SER A 197 -11.16 21.72 -7.95
N TYR A 198 -11.57 20.53 -8.45
CA TYR A 198 -10.99 19.23 -8.00
C TYR A 198 -9.82 18.69 -8.78
N GLN A 199 -9.56 19.19 -9.99
CA GLN A 199 -8.57 18.56 -10.85
C GLN A 199 -7.15 18.99 -10.50
N LEU A 200 -6.99 20.01 -9.67
CA LEU A 200 -5.72 20.67 -9.44
C LEU A 200 -5.06 20.15 -8.16
N TYR A 201 -3.73 20.07 -8.18
CA TYR A 201 -2.93 19.74 -7.02
C TYR A 201 -3.11 20.82 -5.95
N CYS A 202 -3.40 20.44 -4.70
CA CYS A 202 -3.61 21.36 -3.58
C CYS A 202 -4.59 22.50 -3.89
N GLY A 203 -5.76 22.18 -4.48
CA GLY A 203 -6.75 23.18 -4.90
C GLY A 203 -7.18 24.19 -3.81
N ASP A 204 -7.17 23.79 -2.54
CA ASP A 204 -7.50 24.65 -1.38
C ASP A 204 -6.51 25.80 -1.17
N GLU A 205 -5.29 25.63 -1.67
CA GLU A 205 -4.19 26.60 -1.57
C GLU A 205 -4.15 27.55 -2.76
N ILE A 206 -5.11 27.49 -3.70
CA ILE A 206 -5.19 28.41 -4.86
C ILE A 206 -5.84 29.73 -4.44
N LEU A 207 -5.43 30.84 -5.05
CA LEU A 207 -6.02 32.17 -4.84
C LEU A 207 -7.49 32.22 -5.25
N GLU A 208 -8.29 33.00 -4.52
CA GLU A 208 -9.73 33.11 -4.81
C GLU A 208 -10.00 33.81 -6.15
N SER A 209 -9.15 34.76 -6.54
CA SER A 209 -9.24 35.44 -7.84
C SER A 209 -9.03 34.51 -9.04
N ALA A 210 -8.45 33.32 -8.86
CA ALA A 210 -8.34 32.30 -9.90
C ALA A 210 -9.70 31.74 -10.34
N PHE A 211 -10.70 31.82 -9.46
CA PHE A 211 -12.04 31.29 -9.69
C PHE A 211 -13.06 32.37 -10.06
N GLU A 212 -12.65 33.64 -10.16
CA GLU A 212 -13.50 34.73 -10.59
C GLU A 212 -13.71 34.71 -12.11
N GLN A 213 -14.96 34.63 -12.54
CA GLN A 213 -15.30 34.71 -13.96
C GLN A 213 -15.41 36.17 -14.42
N ARG A 214 -14.62 36.55 -15.42
CA ARG A 214 -14.66 37.88 -16.05
C ARG A 214 -14.52 37.74 -17.57
N PRO A 215 -15.12 38.61 -18.40
CA PRO A 215 -15.15 38.43 -19.85
C PRO A 215 -13.80 38.64 -20.56
N ASP A 216 -12.78 39.16 -19.87
CA ASP A 216 -11.45 39.43 -20.42
C ASP A 216 -10.44 38.30 -20.16
N LYS A 217 -9.28 38.37 -20.82
CA LYS A 217 -8.20 37.38 -20.72
C LYS A 217 -7.11 37.76 -19.70
N LEU A 218 -7.44 38.59 -18.71
CA LEU A 218 -6.47 39.19 -17.77
C LEU A 218 -6.34 38.41 -16.44
N CYS A 219 -6.65 37.11 -16.43
CA CYS A 219 -6.61 36.29 -15.21
C CYS A 219 -5.22 36.18 -14.58
N VAL A 220 -4.16 36.01 -15.38
CA VAL A 220 -2.77 35.91 -14.91
C VAL A 220 -2.30 37.21 -14.24
N PRO A 221 -2.40 38.39 -14.87
CA PRO A 221 -2.05 39.66 -14.22
C PRO A 221 -2.78 39.93 -12.91
N ARG A 222 -4.07 39.58 -12.80
CA ARG A 222 -4.84 39.77 -11.56
C ARG A 222 -4.35 38.91 -10.42
N GLN A 223 -4.14 37.62 -10.68
CA GLN A 223 -3.64 36.70 -9.67
C GLN A 223 -2.23 37.08 -9.21
N LEU A 224 -1.36 37.53 -10.13
CA LEU A 224 -0.03 38.05 -9.79
C LEU A 224 -0.11 39.32 -8.96
N ALA A 225 -0.98 40.27 -9.32
CA ALA A 225 -1.21 41.51 -8.57
C ALA A 225 -1.67 41.21 -7.13
N GLU A 226 -2.60 40.27 -6.93
CA GLU A 226 -3.04 39.82 -5.60
C GLU A 226 -1.90 39.14 -4.83
N LEU A 227 -1.22 38.16 -5.46
CA LEU A 227 -0.17 37.37 -4.81
C LEU A 227 0.99 38.23 -4.33
N MET A 228 1.42 39.18 -5.17
CA MET A 228 2.55 40.08 -4.93
C MET A 228 2.15 41.36 -4.19
N ARG A 229 0.85 41.61 -4.00
CA ARG A 229 0.30 42.86 -3.43
C ARG A 229 0.72 44.11 -4.21
N LEU A 230 0.68 44.01 -5.54
CA LEU A 230 1.01 45.08 -6.47
C LEU A 230 -0.26 45.68 -7.11
N PRO A 231 -0.25 46.95 -7.53
CA PRO A 231 -1.31 47.50 -8.36
C PRO A 231 -1.41 46.74 -9.69
N LEU A 232 -2.62 46.37 -10.11
CA LEU A 232 -2.85 45.65 -11.37
C LEU A 232 -2.23 46.38 -12.58
N GLN A 233 -2.31 47.71 -12.60
CA GLN A 233 -1.76 48.52 -13.69
C GLN A 233 -0.24 48.38 -13.84
N GLU A 234 0.48 48.18 -12.74
CA GLU A 234 1.93 47.97 -12.75
C GLU A 234 2.25 46.62 -13.40
N VAL A 235 1.54 45.55 -13.01
CA VAL A 235 1.69 44.21 -13.59
C VAL A 235 1.33 44.21 -15.08
N LEU A 236 0.30 44.96 -15.49
CA LEU A 236 -0.06 45.11 -16.91
C LEU A 236 1.06 45.82 -17.70
N SER A 237 1.69 46.85 -17.12
CA SER A 237 2.81 47.56 -17.74
C SER A 237 4.05 46.66 -17.89
N ASP A 238 4.29 45.74 -16.95
CA ASP A 238 5.38 44.78 -17.08
C ASP A 238 5.13 43.85 -18.27
N PHE A 239 3.92 43.28 -18.38
CA PHE A 239 3.58 42.41 -19.51
C PHE A 239 3.56 43.15 -20.86
N ASP A 240 3.27 44.46 -20.88
CA ASP A 240 3.44 45.27 -22.09
C ASP A 240 4.88 45.33 -22.61
N ALA A 241 5.86 45.25 -21.71
CA ALA A 241 7.27 45.28 -22.06
C ALA A 241 7.84 43.87 -22.30
N ILE A 242 7.29 42.83 -21.67
CA ILE A 242 7.69 41.42 -21.85
C ILE A 242 7.14 40.85 -23.16
N CYS A 243 5.84 41.04 -23.42
CA CYS A 243 5.17 40.40 -24.55
C CYS A 243 5.55 41.06 -25.88
N THR A 244 6.14 40.30 -26.81
CA THR A 244 6.54 40.79 -28.15
C THR A 244 5.35 41.18 -29.05
N LYS A 245 4.13 40.69 -28.77
CA LYS A 245 2.91 41.00 -29.52
C LYS A 245 1.92 41.79 -28.65
N LYS A 246 1.43 42.94 -29.13
CA LYS A 246 0.44 43.77 -28.42
C LYS A 246 -0.94 43.12 -28.23
N THR A 247 -1.20 41.97 -28.87
CA THR A 247 -2.46 41.23 -28.83
C THR A 247 -2.59 40.27 -27.64
N TRP A 248 -1.60 40.22 -26.73
CA TRP A 248 -1.62 39.31 -25.58
C TRP A 248 -2.85 39.50 -24.66
N ARG A 249 -3.40 40.72 -24.59
CA ARG A 249 -4.64 41.00 -23.82
C ARG A 249 -5.88 40.29 -24.34
N GLU A 250 -5.87 39.88 -25.61
CA GLU A 250 -6.95 39.14 -26.26
C GLU A 250 -6.66 37.63 -26.30
N GLN A 251 -5.39 37.23 -26.14
CA GLN A 251 -4.92 35.85 -26.28
C GLN A 251 -4.63 35.17 -24.93
N GLY A 252 -4.28 35.93 -23.89
CA GLY A 252 -3.78 35.44 -22.61
C GLY A 252 -2.24 35.46 -22.53
N ILE A 253 -1.72 35.14 -21.34
CA ILE A 253 -0.28 35.09 -21.03
C ILE A 253 0.19 33.64 -21.01
N THR A 254 1.35 33.34 -21.58
CA THR A 254 1.96 32.00 -21.58
C THR A 254 2.79 31.75 -20.31
N PRO A 255 3.00 30.49 -19.87
CA PRO A 255 3.95 30.18 -18.80
C PRO A 255 5.37 30.72 -19.03
N ARG A 256 5.84 30.78 -20.29
CA ARG A 256 7.14 31.37 -20.63
C ARG A 256 7.20 32.87 -20.32
N GLU A 257 6.15 33.60 -20.63
CA GLU A 257 6.04 35.03 -20.30
C GLU A 257 5.91 35.24 -18.78
N ILE A 258 5.25 34.32 -18.04
CA ILE A 258 5.24 34.32 -16.56
C ILE A 258 6.67 34.12 -16.02
N ARG A 259 7.45 33.22 -16.62
CA ARG A 259 8.86 33.03 -16.26
C ARG A 259 9.66 34.29 -16.50
N GLU A 260 9.51 34.95 -17.65
CA GLU A 260 10.18 36.23 -17.96
C GLU A 260 9.81 37.34 -16.97
N PHE A 261 8.54 37.42 -16.58
CA PHE A 261 8.10 38.31 -15.50
C PHE A 261 8.83 38.03 -14.17
N CYS A 262 8.95 36.75 -13.79
CA CYS A 262 9.66 36.35 -12.57
C CYS A 262 11.17 36.63 -12.65
N LEU A 263 11.79 36.44 -13.82
CA LEU A 263 13.18 36.79 -14.08
C LEU A 263 13.41 38.30 -13.87
N TRP A 264 12.55 39.14 -14.45
CA TRP A 264 12.71 40.59 -14.41
C TRP A 264 12.58 41.16 -12.99
N ARG A 265 11.66 40.60 -12.19
CA ARG A 265 11.41 41.02 -10.80
C ARG A 265 12.21 40.24 -9.75
N GLN A 266 13.17 39.40 -10.15
CA GLN A 266 13.96 38.53 -9.24
C GLN A 266 13.07 37.76 -8.24
N ALA A 267 11.96 37.21 -8.76
CA ALA A 267 11.00 36.41 -8.00
C ALA A 267 11.26 34.91 -8.26
N PRO A 268 11.43 34.06 -7.22
CA PRO A 268 11.51 32.61 -7.41
C PRO A 268 10.21 32.08 -8.03
N MET A 269 10.31 31.17 -9.00
CA MET A 269 9.17 30.59 -9.73
C MET A 269 9.15 29.06 -9.62
N PHE A 270 7.97 28.50 -9.34
CA PHE A 270 7.70 27.07 -9.34
C PHE A 270 6.47 26.78 -10.20
N TYR A 271 6.66 26.13 -11.34
CA TYR A 271 5.58 25.72 -12.22
C TYR A 271 5.39 24.22 -12.09
N VAL A 272 4.24 23.81 -11.56
CA VAL A 272 3.88 22.41 -11.40
C VAL A 272 2.74 22.06 -12.34
N ASP A 273 2.69 20.79 -12.73
CA ASP A 273 1.51 20.28 -13.39
C ASP A 273 0.38 20.06 -12.39
N CYS A 274 -0.77 19.70 -12.97
CA CYS A 274 -1.96 19.42 -12.21
C CYS A 274 -1.77 18.28 -11.16
N GLN A 275 -0.80 17.37 -11.31
CA GLN A 275 -0.51 16.28 -10.37
C GLN A 275 0.47 16.67 -9.25
N GLY A 276 1.01 17.89 -9.29
CA GLY A 276 2.05 18.35 -8.37
C GLY A 276 3.42 17.80 -8.75
N ARG A 277 3.69 17.59 -10.04
CA ARG A 277 5.02 17.30 -10.60
C ARG A 277 5.63 18.60 -11.10
N LEU A 278 6.91 18.84 -10.83
CA LEU A 278 7.59 20.07 -11.22
C LEU A 278 7.87 20.05 -12.74
N LEU A 279 7.35 21.04 -13.45
CA LEU A 279 7.54 21.23 -14.90
C LEU A 279 8.66 22.22 -15.20
N ASP A 280 8.71 23.34 -14.47
CA ASP A 280 9.75 24.36 -14.62
C ASP A 280 10.01 25.07 -13.29
N LYS A 281 11.24 25.59 -13.14
CA LYS A 281 11.71 26.21 -11.92
C LYS A 281 12.71 27.33 -12.22
N TYR A 282 12.57 28.44 -11.51
CA TYR A 282 13.54 29.53 -11.48
C TYR A 282 13.84 29.93 -10.03
N GLU A 283 15.11 29.95 -9.66
CA GLU A 283 15.58 30.46 -8.37
C GLU A 283 16.60 31.57 -8.61
N PRO A 284 16.28 32.84 -8.29
CA PRO A 284 17.22 33.95 -8.41
C PRO A 284 18.32 33.84 -7.35
N THR A 285 19.50 34.39 -7.66
CA THR A 285 20.63 34.46 -6.71
C THR A 285 20.33 35.38 -5.54
N VAL A 286 19.57 36.46 -5.78
CA VAL A 286 19.07 37.39 -4.76
C VAL A 286 17.56 37.48 -4.91
N LYS A 287 16.83 37.18 -3.82
CA LYS A 287 15.37 37.20 -3.81
C LYS A 287 14.87 38.60 -3.44
N GLU A 288 14.29 39.32 -4.42
CA GLU A 288 13.72 40.65 -4.19
C GLU A 288 12.21 40.62 -3.96
N GLN A 289 11.53 39.59 -4.48
CA GLN A 289 10.07 39.50 -4.47
C GLN A 289 9.56 38.17 -3.88
N ARG A 290 8.23 38.11 -3.66
CA ARG A 290 7.55 36.89 -3.19
C ARG A 290 7.67 35.78 -4.24
N ALA A 291 7.86 34.54 -3.80
CA ALA A 291 7.93 33.39 -4.68
C ALA A 291 6.56 33.12 -5.32
N VAL A 292 6.57 32.88 -6.63
CA VAL A 292 5.42 32.61 -7.48
C VAL A 292 5.33 31.11 -7.71
N ALA A 293 4.18 30.53 -7.39
CA ALA A 293 3.89 29.13 -7.64
C ALA A 293 2.55 29.01 -8.35
N PHE A 294 2.49 28.22 -9.42
CA PHE A 294 1.25 28.04 -10.18
C PHE A 294 1.19 26.68 -10.88
N THR A 295 -0.04 26.29 -11.25
CA THR A 295 -0.33 25.20 -12.20
C THR A 295 -1.14 25.76 -13.36
N SER A 296 -1.05 25.16 -14.54
CA SER A 296 -1.96 25.46 -15.64
C SER A 296 -2.84 24.26 -15.94
N TRP A 297 -4.10 24.53 -16.26
CA TRP A 297 -5.06 23.52 -16.69
C TRP A 297 -6.22 24.17 -17.42
N ASN A 298 -6.73 23.49 -18.44
CA ASN A 298 -7.82 23.92 -19.30
C ASN A 298 -7.62 25.34 -19.89
N GLY A 299 -6.38 25.67 -20.28
CA GLY A 299 -6.04 26.99 -20.80
C GLY A 299 -6.12 28.13 -19.78
N HIS A 300 -6.08 27.83 -18.47
CA HIS A 300 -6.08 28.80 -17.38
C HIS A 300 -4.87 28.59 -16.44
N ALA A 301 -4.43 29.64 -15.76
CA ALA A 301 -3.37 29.59 -14.75
C ALA A 301 -3.97 29.69 -13.34
N PHE A 302 -3.55 28.81 -12.42
CA PHE A 302 -4.01 28.82 -11.04
C PHE A 302 -2.82 29.05 -10.12
N PHE A 303 -2.76 30.23 -9.51
CA PHE A 303 -1.67 30.62 -8.62
C PHE A 303 -1.95 30.18 -7.17
N TYR A 304 -0.93 29.65 -6.51
CA TYR A 304 -1.02 29.25 -5.11
C TYR A 304 -0.79 30.44 -4.17
N LYS A 305 -1.54 30.49 -3.07
CA LYS A 305 -1.37 31.40 -1.93
C LYS A 305 0.07 31.37 -1.39
N SER A 306 0.73 30.22 -1.44
CA SER A 306 2.10 30.04 -0.94
C SER A 306 2.90 29.06 -1.78
N ALA A 307 4.11 29.46 -2.19
CA ALA A 307 5.04 28.57 -2.87
C ALA A 307 5.51 27.38 -2.00
N ARG A 308 5.35 27.45 -0.66
CA ARG A 308 5.66 26.31 0.24
C ARG A 308 4.83 25.07 -0.09
N THR A 309 3.63 25.25 -0.65
CA THR A 309 2.72 24.17 -1.05
C THR A 309 3.32 23.26 -2.13
N VAL A 310 4.13 23.84 -3.02
CA VAL A 310 4.76 23.13 -4.14
C VAL A 310 6.28 23.01 -4.01
N ALA A 311 6.89 23.59 -2.98
CA ALA A 311 8.34 23.55 -2.77
C ALA A 311 8.91 22.13 -2.63
N LYS A 312 8.07 21.15 -2.29
CA LYS A 312 8.43 19.72 -2.16
C LYS A 312 8.03 18.88 -3.38
N CYS A 313 7.54 19.51 -4.46
CA CYS A 313 7.19 18.83 -5.70
C CYS A 313 8.48 18.43 -6.44
N GLU A 314 8.50 17.21 -6.94
CA GLU A 314 9.63 16.61 -7.65
C GLU A 314 9.33 16.47 -9.15
N PRO A 315 10.35 16.33 -10.00
CA PRO A 315 10.19 16.01 -11.41
C PRO A 315 9.42 14.70 -11.66
N ILE A 316 9.01 14.50 -12.91
CA ILE A 316 8.31 13.29 -13.37
C ILE A 316 9.21 12.05 -13.13
N GLY A 317 8.70 11.04 -12.41
CA GLY A 317 9.37 9.73 -12.23
C GLY A 317 9.98 9.46 -10.85
N GLU A 318 9.95 10.41 -9.91
CA GLU A 318 10.60 10.24 -8.59
C GLU A 318 9.65 9.81 -7.46
N ARG A 319 8.35 10.04 -7.59
CA ARG A 319 7.38 9.88 -6.51
C ARG A 319 6.79 8.47 -6.40
N ALA A 320 7.27 7.66 -5.45
CA ALA A 320 6.66 6.38 -5.10
C ALA A 320 5.32 6.57 -4.36
N ARG A 321 4.28 5.84 -4.77
CA ARG A 321 3.01 5.73 -4.03
C ARG A 321 2.87 4.35 -3.45
N TYR A 322 2.35 4.26 -2.23
CA TYR A 322 2.12 3.00 -1.53
C TYR A 322 0.63 2.73 -1.43
N ARG A 323 0.26 1.45 -1.36
CA ARG A 323 -1.13 1.05 -1.10
C ARG A 323 -1.49 1.36 0.36
N GLY A 324 -2.16 2.50 0.56
CA GLY A 324 -2.66 2.95 1.86
C GLY A 324 -3.74 2.05 2.46
N GLU A 325 -4.03 2.23 3.74
CA GLU A 325 -5.14 1.58 4.42
C GLU A 325 -6.44 2.38 4.21
N ARG A 326 -7.53 1.66 3.94
CA ARG A 326 -8.84 2.30 3.79
C ARG A 326 -9.35 2.69 5.18
N LYS A 327 -9.69 3.97 5.38
CA LYS A 327 -10.24 4.44 6.64
C LYS A 327 -11.70 3.95 6.78
N PRO A 328 -12.08 3.32 7.90
CA PRO A 328 -13.49 2.98 8.17
C PRO A 328 -14.34 4.25 8.23
N GLY A 329 -15.56 4.22 7.68
CA GLY A 329 -16.54 5.32 7.82
C GLY A 329 -16.40 6.51 6.87
N GLU A 330 -15.54 6.44 5.83
CA GLU A 330 -15.38 7.52 4.85
C GLU A 330 -16.59 7.69 3.89
N THR A 331 -17.53 6.75 3.89
CA THR A 331 -18.73 6.79 3.05
C THR A 331 -19.96 6.55 3.93
N PRO A 332 -20.96 7.44 3.93
CA PRO A 332 -22.16 7.29 4.75
C PRO A 332 -22.99 6.09 4.29
N GLU A 333 -23.90 5.65 5.15
CA GLU A 333 -24.86 4.60 4.81
C GLU A 333 -25.74 5.02 3.64
N PHE A 334 -26.12 4.06 2.80
CA PHE A 334 -26.93 4.35 1.60
C PHE A 334 -28.29 4.99 1.94
N LYS A 335 -28.84 4.71 3.12
CA LYS A 335 -30.08 5.35 3.61
C LYS A 335 -29.98 6.88 3.70
N ASP A 336 -28.76 7.42 3.79
CA ASP A 336 -28.48 8.85 3.87
C ASP A 336 -28.21 9.47 2.47
N TRP A 337 -28.32 8.68 1.39
CA TRP A 337 -28.09 9.13 0.02
C TRP A 337 -29.39 9.59 -0.63
N ARG A 338 -29.31 10.61 -1.48
CA ARG A 338 -30.46 11.17 -2.22
C ARG A 338 -30.38 10.85 -3.71
N GLU A 339 -31.51 10.85 -4.41
CA GLU A 339 -31.49 10.76 -5.86
C GLU A 339 -30.93 12.07 -6.46
N TRP A 340 -30.23 11.96 -7.58
CA TRP A 340 -29.70 13.13 -8.28
C TRP A 340 -30.80 13.84 -9.08
N GLU A 341 -31.18 15.04 -8.63
CA GLU A 341 -32.24 15.86 -9.24
C GLU A 341 -31.68 16.99 -10.15
N GLY A 342 -30.37 17.00 -10.42
CA GLY A 342 -29.71 18.03 -11.24
C GLY A 342 -29.10 19.19 -10.46
N GLU A 343 -29.25 19.24 -9.13
CA GLU A 343 -28.70 20.33 -8.30
C GLU A 343 -27.42 19.93 -7.54
N VAL A 344 -26.35 20.72 -7.70
CA VAL A 344 -25.10 20.55 -6.95
C VAL A 344 -25.27 20.99 -5.49
N ALA A 345 -25.56 20.05 -4.60
CA ALA A 345 -25.69 20.28 -3.16
C ALA A 345 -24.75 19.39 -2.32
N SER A 346 -24.51 19.76 -1.05
CA SER A 346 -23.63 19.00 -0.15
C SER A 346 -24.20 17.61 0.14
N GLY A 347 -23.36 16.57 0.11
CA GLY A 347 -23.72 15.21 0.51
C GLY A 347 -23.62 14.18 -0.62
N HIS A 348 -24.25 13.02 -0.39
CA HIS A 348 -24.17 11.85 -1.27
C HIS A 348 -25.43 11.66 -2.11
N PHE A 349 -25.23 11.43 -3.40
CA PHE A 349 -26.28 11.26 -4.39
C PHE A 349 -26.07 10.00 -5.23
N TYR A 350 -27.13 9.50 -5.86
CA TYR A 350 -27.07 8.42 -6.83
C TYR A 350 -27.84 8.72 -8.13
N THR A 351 -27.40 8.12 -9.24
CA THR A 351 -28.01 8.27 -10.58
C THR A 351 -27.84 7.00 -11.42
N GLU A 352 -28.78 6.69 -12.32
CA GLU A 352 -28.68 5.56 -13.25
C GLU A 352 -27.64 5.78 -14.36
N ASP A 353 -27.49 7.03 -14.83
CA ASP A 353 -26.58 7.37 -15.92
C ASP A 353 -25.54 8.44 -15.49
N LEU A 354 -24.43 7.94 -14.96
CA LEU A 354 -23.31 8.79 -14.55
C LEU A 354 -22.63 9.49 -15.74
N GLU A 355 -22.73 8.96 -16.96
CA GLU A 355 -22.15 9.56 -18.16
C GLU A 355 -22.97 10.77 -18.59
N GLN A 356 -24.29 10.63 -18.61
CA GLN A 356 -25.21 11.72 -18.91
C GLN A 356 -25.08 12.86 -17.89
N VAL A 357 -25.16 12.56 -16.60
CA VAL A 357 -25.01 13.58 -15.53
C VAL A 357 -23.69 14.32 -15.66
N ARG A 358 -22.60 13.62 -15.99
CA ARG A 358 -21.31 14.27 -16.24
C ARG A 358 -21.34 15.21 -17.44
N ARG A 359 -22.00 14.81 -18.54
CA ARG A 359 -22.13 15.63 -19.75
C ARG A 359 -22.95 16.89 -19.48
N GLU A 360 -24.01 16.80 -18.69
CA GLU A 360 -24.85 17.92 -18.26
C GLU A 360 -24.03 18.88 -17.38
N LEU A 361 -23.37 18.36 -16.34
CA LEU A 361 -22.49 19.16 -15.47
C LEU A 361 -21.41 19.90 -16.27
N LEU A 362 -20.77 19.24 -17.24
CA LEU A 362 -19.76 19.87 -18.09
C LEU A 362 -20.34 20.96 -19.01
N ALA A 363 -21.56 20.78 -19.52
CA ALA A 363 -22.27 21.77 -20.32
C ALA A 363 -22.66 23.00 -19.48
N GLU A 364 -23.03 22.80 -18.22
CA GLU A 364 -23.29 23.86 -17.23
C GLU A 364 -22.01 24.55 -16.72
N GLY A 365 -20.84 24.04 -17.11
CA GLY A 365 -19.53 24.60 -16.76
C GLY A 365 -18.91 24.04 -15.48
N HIS A 366 -19.52 23.01 -14.87
CA HIS A 366 -18.98 22.27 -13.74
C HIS A 366 -18.02 21.17 -14.20
N CYS A 367 -16.85 21.07 -13.55
CA CYS A 367 -15.82 20.09 -13.92
C CYS A 367 -15.62 19.04 -12.80
N PRO A 368 -16.46 17.99 -12.72
CA PRO A 368 -16.39 17.01 -11.64
C PRO A 368 -15.10 16.19 -11.70
N LYS A 369 -14.59 15.79 -10.53
CA LYS A 369 -13.57 14.75 -10.46
C LYS A 369 -14.21 13.38 -10.63
N VAL A 370 -13.74 12.65 -11.63
CA VAL A 370 -14.18 11.28 -11.87
C VAL A 370 -13.31 10.32 -11.07
N VAL A 371 -13.94 9.61 -10.14
CA VAL A 371 -13.31 8.51 -9.41
C VAL A 371 -13.48 7.25 -10.22
N MET A 372 -12.39 6.63 -10.66
CA MET A 372 -12.42 5.44 -11.51
C MET A 372 -12.27 4.14 -10.69
N ARG A 373 -12.82 3.04 -11.21
CA ARG A 373 -12.63 1.66 -10.68
C ARG A 373 -11.63 0.89 -11.53
N SER A 374 -11.68 1.09 -12.84
CA SER A 374 -10.76 0.57 -13.84
C SER A 374 -10.51 1.66 -14.88
N MET A 375 -9.73 1.37 -15.91
CA MET A 375 -9.52 2.29 -17.03
C MET A 375 -10.82 2.66 -17.77
N SER A 376 -11.88 1.84 -17.68
CA SER A 376 -13.14 2.02 -18.42
C SER A 376 -14.39 2.14 -17.54
N GLU A 377 -14.31 1.86 -16.23
CA GLU A 377 -15.46 1.95 -15.32
C GLU A 377 -15.32 3.07 -14.31
N TRP A 378 -16.37 3.89 -14.20
CA TRP A 378 -16.45 4.98 -13.24
C TRP A 378 -17.12 4.52 -11.92
N ARG A 379 -16.72 5.14 -10.81
CA ARG A 379 -17.30 4.91 -9.48
C ARG A 379 -18.29 6.00 -9.12
N CYS A 380 -17.83 7.25 -9.16
CA CYS A 380 -18.61 8.42 -8.80
C CYS A 380 -17.99 9.69 -9.39
N LEU A 381 -18.78 10.75 -9.45
CA LEU A 381 -18.38 12.13 -9.71
C LEU A 381 -18.30 12.87 -8.36
N ARG A 382 -17.27 13.70 -8.17
CA ARG A 382 -17.11 14.53 -6.97
C ARG A 382 -17.01 16.01 -7.33
N LEU A 383 -17.82 16.84 -6.68
CA LEU A 383 -17.84 18.31 -6.79
C LEU A 383 -17.81 18.97 -5.40
N ARG A 384 -17.49 20.27 -5.34
CA ARG A 384 -17.11 20.99 -4.12
C ARG A 384 -18.21 21.95 -3.87
N VAL A 385 -18.74 21.88 -2.67
CA VAL A 385 -19.75 22.81 -2.23
C VAL A 385 -19.09 23.74 -1.23
N ARG A 386 -19.11 25.04 -1.50
CA ARG A 386 -18.47 26.03 -0.62
C ARG A 386 -19.17 26.00 0.75
N GLY A 387 -18.39 25.88 1.82
CA GLY A 387 -18.90 25.89 3.20
C GLY A 387 -19.65 24.61 3.62
N GLY A 388 -19.58 23.53 2.85
CA GLY A 388 -20.23 22.26 3.15
C GLY A 388 -19.38 21.04 2.77
N GLU A 389 -19.98 19.84 2.87
CA GLU A 389 -19.37 18.59 2.43
C GLU A 389 -19.34 18.49 0.88
N ASP A 390 -18.42 17.67 0.34
CA ASP A 390 -18.38 17.39 -1.10
C ASP A 390 -19.73 16.84 -1.61
N CYS A 391 -20.12 17.24 -2.82
CA CYS A 391 -21.19 16.60 -3.57
C CYS A 391 -20.64 15.33 -4.24
N VAL A 392 -21.13 14.16 -3.87
CA VAL A 392 -20.65 12.86 -4.38
C VAL A 392 -21.78 12.13 -5.10
N ILE A 393 -21.75 12.10 -6.43
CA ILE A 393 -22.78 11.46 -7.26
C ILE A 393 -22.25 10.08 -7.69
N SER A 394 -22.91 9.02 -7.23
CA SER A 394 -22.50 7.63 -7.50
C SER A 394 -23.43 6.95 -8.48
N ALA A 395 -22.92 5.97 -9.24
CA ALA A 395 -23.78 5.18 -10.12
C ALA A 395 -24.72 4.26 -9.31
N PHE A 396 -26.00 4.29 -9.64
CA PHE A 396 -27.04 3.37 -9.17
C PHE A 396 -26.82 1.98 -9.78
N HIS A 397 -27.20 0.94 -9.04
CA HIS A 397 -27.04 -0.45 -9.46
C HIS A 397 -28.35 -1.19 -9.17
N GLU A 398 -28.86 -1.95 -10.15
CA GLU A 398 -30.17 -2.65 -10.07
C GLU A 398 -30.32 -3.59 -8.86
N ASP A 399 -29.20 -4.10 -8.31
CA ASP A 399 -29.19 -5.06 -7.21
C ASP A 399 -29.17 -4.40 -5.82
N LEU A 400 -29.32 -3.08 -5.75
CA LEU A 400 -29.10 -2.31 -4.52
C LEU A 400 -29.98 -2.78 -3.36
N ASP A 401 -31.29 -2.89 -3.57
CA ASP A 401 -32.23 -3.27 -2.52
C ASP A 401 -31.91 -4.66 -1.97
N VAL A 402 -31.49 -5.57 -2.87
CA VAL A 402 -31.13 -6.94 -2.53
C VAL A 402 -29.84 -6.96 -1.69
N LEU A 403 -28.83 -6.17 -2.07
CA LEU A 403 -27.57 -6.05 -1.32
C LEU A 403 -27.77 -5.40 0.05
N GLN A 404 -28.58 -4.35 0.12
CA GLN A 404 -28.90 -3.67 1.38
C GLN A 404 -29.63 -4.62 2.35
N ALA A 405 -30.65 -5.34 1.86
CA ALA A 405 -31.38 -6.31 2.66
C ALA A 405 -30.45 -7.45 3.16
N TRP A 406 -29.58 -7.95 2.29
CA TRP A 406 -28.63 -9.02 2.62
C TRP A 406 -27.60 -8.58 3.68
N MET A 407 -26.97 -7.41 3.51
CA MET A 407 -26.02 -6.88 4.49
C MET A 407 -26.70 -6.55 5.82
N GLY A 408 -27.93 -6.03 5.80
CA GLY A 408 -28.74 -5.78 6.99
C GLY A 408 -29.00 -7.04 7.82
N ARG A 409 -29.35 -8.16 7.18
CA ARG A 409 -29.51 -9.48 7.84
C ARG A 409 -28.23 -9.99 8.51
N LEU A 410 -27.07 -9.55 8.03
CA LEU A 410 -25.76 -9.90 8.56
C LEU A 410 -25.20 -8.85 9.55
N GLY A 411 -25.97 -7.81 9.86
CA GLY A 411 -25.61 -6.77 10.83
C GLY A 411 -24.55 -5.78 10.33
N LEU A 412 -24.45 -5.58 9.02
CA LEU A 412 -23.51 -4.65 8.40
C LEU A 412 -24.24 -3.51 7.67
N PRO A 413 -23.75 -2.25 7.79
CA PRO A 413 -24.28 -1.14 7.02
C PRO A 413 -23.91 -1.26 5.54
N TYR A 414 -24.88 -0.97 4.67
CA TYR A 414 -24.62 -0.85 3.24
C TYR A 414 -24.25 0.60 2.89
N CYS A 415 -23.11 0.78 2.21
CA CYS A 415 -22.52 2.08 1.87
C CYS A 415 -22.24 2.20 0.35
N GLY A 416 -23.09 1.59 -0.48
CA GLY A 416 -22.98 1.65 -1.95
C GLY A 416 -21.90 0.73 -2.56
N GLN A 417 -21.49 -0.32 -1.84
CA GLN A 417 -20.54 -1.32 -2.37
C GLN A 417 -21.20 -2.19 -3.45
N ARG A 418 -20.49 -2.55 -4.53
CA ARG A 418 -20.96 -3.62 -5.44
C ARG A 418 -20.81 -5.00 -4.79
N LEU A 419 -21.48 -6.01 -5.36
CA LEU A 419 -21.48 -7.41 -4.90
C LEU A 419 -20.11 -7.94 -4.46
N ALA A 420 -19.05 -7.75 -5.26
CA ALA A 420 -17.70 -8.22 -4.90
C ALA A 420 -17.14 -7.55 -3.63
N GLY A 421 -17.32 -6.23 -3.51
CA GLY A 421 -16.87 -5.45 -2.36
C GLY A 421 -17.70 -5.76 -1.11
N ALA A 422 -19.02 -5.81 -1.26
CA ALA A 422 -19.95 -6.21 -0.21
C ALA A 422 -19.65 -7.62 0.31
N ALA A 423 -19.47 -8.59 -0.60
CA ALA A 423 -19.11 -9.96 -0.23
C ALA A 423 -17.77 -10.06 0.48
N SER A 424 -16.77 -9.26 0.09
CA SER A 424 -15.48 -9.24 0.79
C SER A 424 -15.59 -8.65 2.19
N GLU A 425 -16.39 -7.60 2.37
CA GLU A 425 -16.61 -6.97 3.67
C GLU A 425 -17.39 -7.89 4.61
N VAL A 426 -18.48 -8.48 4.11
CA VAL A 426 -19.28 -9.50 4.81
C VAL A 426 -18.42 -10.70 5.21
N PHE A 427 -17.66 -11.26 4.27
CA PHE A 427 -16.84 -12.44 4.53
C PHE A 427 -15.78 -12.16 5.59
N LEU A 428 -15.07 -11.03 5.50
CA LEU A 428 -14.10 -10.63 6.52
C LEU A 428 -14.76 -10.32 7.88
N HIS A 429 -15.98 -9.78 7.90
CA HIS A 429 -16.73 -9.57 9.14
C HIS A 429 -17.11 -10.89 9.81
N LEU A 430 -17.62 -11.85 9.04
CA LEU A 430 -18.02 -13.17 9.54
C LEU A 430 -16.84 -14.05 9.96
N LEU A 431 -15.65 -13.80 9.43
CA LEU A 431 -14.42 -14.46 9.83
C LEU A 431 -13.84 -13.97 11.16
N LYS A 432 -14.21 -12.78 11.64
CA LYS A 432 -13.68 -12.25 12.90
C LYS A 432 -14.16 -13.08 14.09
N ALA A 433 -13.26 -13.37 15.01
CA ALA A 433 -13.61 -13.98 16.27
C ALA A 433 -14.56 -13.10 17.09
N ARG A 434 -15.52 -13.74 17.75
CA ARG A 434 -16.35 -13.13 18.80
C ARG A 434 -15.87 -13.68 20.12
N ARG A 435 -15.88 -12.85 21.17
CA ARG A 435 -15.45 -13.28 22.50
C ARG A 435 -16.29 -14.47 22.95
N ASP A 436 -15.62 -15.58 23.27
CA ASP A 436 -16.29 -16.68 23.94
C ASP A 436 -16.69 -16.24 25.36
N PRO A 437 -17.79 -16.79 25.92
CA PRO A 437 -18.08 -16.63 27.33
C PRO A 437 -16.85 -17.05 28.13
N PRO A 438 -16.40 -16.25 29.13
CA PRO A 438 -15.22 -16.61 29.88
C PRO A 438 -15.41 -17.99 30.52
N GLY A 439 -14.46 -18.90 30.29
CA GLY A 439 -14.40 -20.19 30.99
C GLY A 439 -14.27 -20.00 32.50
N SER A 440 -14.23 -21.11 33.26
CA SER A 440 -14.08 -21.03 34.71
C SER A 440 -12.76 -20.36 35.10
N ARG A 441 -12.82 -19.13 35.61
CA ARG A 441 -11.67 -18.35 36.12
C ARG A 441 -10.86 -19.14 37.15
N GLN A 442 -11.54 -19.97 37.96
CA GLN A 442 -10.89 -20.80 38.97
C GLN A 442 -10.07 -21.93 38.35
N ALA A 443 -10.56 -22.56 37.28
CA ALA A 443 -9.83 -23.63 36.60
C ALA A 443 -8.52 -23.13 36.00
N LEU A 444 -8.56 -21.98 35.30
CA LEU A 444 -7.36 -21.38 34.71
C LEU A 444 -6.36 -20.88 35.76
N LEU A 445 -6.85 -20.36 36.89
CA LEU A 445 -5.98 -20.00 38.01
C LEU A 445 -5.30 -21.22 38.63
N ALA A 446 -6.01 -22.33 38.78
CA ALA A 446 -5.45 -23.58 39.28
C ALA A 446 -4.41 -24.17 38.29
N GLU A 447 -4.68 -24.13 36.98
CA GLU A 447 -3.75 -24.56 35.94
C GLU A 447 -2.46 -23.72 35.91
N GLN A 448 -2.53 -22.45 36.30
CA GLN A 448 -1.39 -21.55 36.41
C GLN A 448 -0.81 -21.45 37.83
N ASP A 449 -1.12 -22.38 38.73
CA ASP A 449 -0.64 -22.39 40.12
C ASP A 449 -0.87 -21.07 40.88
N HIS A 450 -1.98 -20.37 40.58
CA HIS A 450 -2.30 -19.06 41.11
C HIS A 450 -1.22 -18.00 40.86
N GLN A 451 -0.50 -18.11 39.73
CA GLN A 451 0.54 -17.18 39.33
C GLN A 451 0.21 -16.48 38.01
N CYS A 452 0.59 -15.20 37.93
CA CYS A 452 0.50 -14.41 36.72
C CYS A 452 1.43 -14.98 35.64
N LYS A 453 0.89 -15.29 34.45
CA LYS A 453 1.65 -15.94 33.37
C LYS A 453 2.88 -15.14 32.90
N LEU A 454 2.84 -13.81 33.01
CA LEU A 454 3.91 -12.93 32.53
C LEU A 454 4.98 -12.59 33.56
N CYS A 455 4.67 -12.64 34.86
CA CYS A 455 5.61 -12.17 35.89
C CYS A 455 5.70 -13.05 37.14
N ALA A 456 5.00 -14.20 37.15
CA ALA A 456 4.84 -15.10 38.29
C ALA A 456 4.36 -14.46 39.61
N ALA A 457 3.83 -13.24 39.58
CA ALA A 457 3.20 -12.67 40.78
C ALA A 457 2.03 -13.54 41.23
N PRO A 458 1.89 -13.83 42.54
CA PRO A 458 0.72 -14.49 43.07
C PRO A 458 -0.55 -13.69 42.73
N ILE A 459 -1.57 -14.37 42.22
CA ILE A 459 -2.84 -13.79 41.80
C ILE A 459 -4.02 -14.61 42.34
N THR A 460 -5.11 -13.90 42.60
CA THR A 460 -6.38 -14.44 43.06
C THR A 460 -7.48 -14.08 42.07
N ALA A 461 -8.68 -14.67 42.21
CA ALA A 461 -9.82 -14.34 41.36
C ALA A 461 -10.17 -12.84 41.32
N THR A 462 -9.86 -12.09 42.39
CA THR A 462 -10.10 -10.64 42.50
C THR A 462 -8.93 -9.76 42.05
N THR A 463 -7.74 -10.33 41.84
CA THR A 463 -6.51 -9.58 41.52
C THR A 463 -5.92 -9.95 40.15
N CYS A 464 -6.66 -10.74 39.36
CA CYS A 464 -6.32 -11.08 37.99
C CYS A 464 -7.38 -10.62 36.99
N GLU A 465 -6.97 -10.54 35.74
CA GLU A 465 -7.87 -10.56 34.59
C GLU A 465 -7.55 -11.77 33.72
N LEU A 466 -8.61 -12.32 33.13
CA LEU A 466 -8.47 -13.31 32.09
C LEU A 466 -8.25 -12.59 30.77
N ASP A 467 -7.10 -12.86 30.18
CA ASP A 467 -6.59 -12.15 29.01
C ASP A 467 -6.38 -13.16 27.88
N HIS A 468 -6.75 -12.77 26.66
CA HIS A 468 -6.51 -13.60 25.48
C HIS A 468 -5.06 -13.52 25.08
N ILE A 469 -4.34 -14.66 24.98
CA ILE A 469 -2.92 -14.68 24.56
C ILE A 469 -2.74 -13.90 23.25
N VAL A 470 -3.63 -14.13 22.29
CA VAL A 470 -3.76 -13.33 21.08
C VAL A 470 -5.07 -12.53 21.14
N PRO A 471 -5.06 -11.21 20.85
CA PRO A 471 -6.28 -10.42 20.87
C PRO A 471 -7.37 -10.99 19.98
N VAL A 472 -8.60 -11.06 20.49
CA VAL A 472 -9.77 -11.57 19.75
C VAL A 472 -9.97 -10.82 18.42
N HIS A 473 -9.67 -9.52 18.37
CA HIS A 473 -9.80 -8.73 17.14
C HIS A 473 -8.76 -9.06 16.05
N GLN A 474 -7.78 -9.92 16.37
CA GLN A 474 -6.79 -10.49 15.45
C GLN A 474 -7.06 -11.97 15.13
N SER A 475 -7.92 -12.65 15.88
CA SER A 475 -8.22 -14.08 15.72
C SER A 475 -9.38 -14.33 14.74
N PHE A 476 -9.45 -15.58 14.26
CA PHE A 476 -10.53 -16.07 13.39
C PHE A 476 -11.65 -16.77 14.18
N ALA A 477 -12.87 -16.81 13.61
CA ALA A 477 -14.11 -17.22 14.28
C ALA A 477 -14.08 -18.60 14.96
N ALA A 478 -13.47 -19.62 14.35
CA ALA A 478 -13.36 -20.97 14.92
C ALA A 478 -12.00 -21.24 15.58
N GLN A 479 -11.12 -20.24 15.66
CA GLN A 479 -9.81 -20.40 16.27
C GLN A 479 -9.94 -20.42 17.80
N ALA A 480 -9.23 -21.34 18.46
CA ALA A 480 -9.25 -21.46 19.91
C ALA A 480 -8.79 -20.16 20.60
N GLN A 481 -9.66 -19.62 21.46
CA GLN A 481 -9.37 -18.44 22.28
C GLN A 481 -8.62 -18.84 23.54
N ASN A 482 -7.31 -19.04 23.42
CA ASN A 482 -6.47 -19.39 24.56
C ASN A 482 -6.38 -18.21 25.53
N LEU A 483 -6.89 -18.41 26.74
CA LEU A 483 -6.86 -17.46 27.84
C LEU A 483 -5.65 -17.71 28.74
N GLN A 484 -5.16 -16.64 29.36
CA GLN A 484 -4.17 -16.68 30.42
C GLN A 484 -4.62 -15.76 31.55
N ALA A 485 -4.33 -16.14 32.80
CA ALA A 485 -4.56 -15.28 33.95
C ALA A 485 -3.35 -14.35 34.13
N LEU A 486 -3.59 -13.05 34.02
CA LEU A 486 -2.60 -12.01 34.24
C LEU A 486 -2.97 -11.19 35.46
N CYS A 487 -1.98 -10.71 36.21
CA CYS A 487 -2.26 -9.65 37.19
C CYS A 487 -2.78 -8.41 36.45
N LEU A 488 -3.60 -7.59 37.13
CA LEU A 488 -4.23 -6.39 36.56
C LEU A 488 -3.25 -5.49 35.79
N GLU A 489 -2.01 -5.47 36.25
CA GLU A 489 -0.98 -4.62 35.68
C GLU A 489 -0.34 -5.20 34.41
N CYS A 490 0.02 -6.49 34.41
CA CYS A 490 0.52 -7.17 33.23
C CYS A 490 -0.52 -7.14 32.10
N HIS A 491 -1.80 -7.30 32.42
CA HIS A 491 -2.90 -7.17 31.47
C HIS A 491 -2.93 -5.77 30.83
N ARG A 492 -2.95 -4.70 31.63
CA ARG A 492 -2.96 -3.31 31.12
C ARG A 492 -1.75 -3.01 30.23
N ASN A 493 -0.55 -3.41 30.67
CA ASN A 493 0.68 -3.18 29.90
C ASN A 493 0.67 -3.91 28.57
N LYS A 494 0.18 -5.16 28.57
CA LYS A 494 -0.03 -5.92 27.35
C LYS A 494 -1.02 -5.19 26.43
N THR A 495 -2.23 -4.89 26.89
CA THR A 495 -3.26 -4.21 26.07
C THR A 495 -2.77 -2.89 25.48
N ALA A 496 -1.93 -2.13 26.19
CA ALA A 496 -1.38 -0.87 25.71
C ALA A 496 -0.25 -1.03 24.68
N LEU A 497 0.48 -2.14 24.71
CA LEU A 497 1.57 -2.45 23.77
C LEU A 497 1.08 -3.24 22.55
N GLU A 498 -0.06 -3.92 22.67
CA GLU A 498 -0.64 -4.70 21.60
C GLU A 498 -0.94 -3.85 20.36
N SER A 499 -0.60 -4.42 19.22
CA SER A 499 -0.88 -3.78 17.94
C SER A 499 -2.39 -3.69 17.71
N SER A 500 -2.86 -2.56 17.20
CA SER A 500 -4.28 -2.33 16.87
C SER A 500 -4.67 -2.88 15.49
N HIS A 501 -3.87 -3.78 14.91
CA HIS A 501 -4.13 -4.30 13.58
C HIS A 501 -5.29 -5.30 13.62
N ALA A 502 -6.25 -5.17 12.69
CA ALA A 502 -7.35 -6.10 12.57
C ALA A 502 -6.92 -7.43 11.93
N THR A 503 -7.68 -8.51 12.20
CA THR A 503 -7.57 -9.78 11.47
C THR A 503 -7.57 -9.54 9.96
N THR A 504 -6.59 -10.12 9.26
CA THR A 504 -6.44 -10.00 7.81
C THR A 504 -6.16 -11.37 7.18
N LEU A 505 -6.68 -11.58 5.97
CA LEU A 505 -6.30 -12.70 5.10
C LEU A 505 -5.15 -12.34 4.17
N GLU A 506 -4.84 -11.04 4.05
CA GLU A 506 -3.77 -10.55 3.19
C GLU A 506 -2.41 -10.94 3.79
N SER A 507 -1.68 -11.80 3.08
CA SER A 507 -0.28 -12.08 3.36
C SER A 507 0.58 -10.84 3.10
N ARG A 508 1.64 -10.68 3.88
CA ARG A 508 2.65 -9.63 3.79
C ARG A 508 4.00 -10.29 3.58
N PHE A 509 4.65 -10.01 2.47
CA PHE A 509 5.94 -10.62 2.14
C PHE A 509 7.10 -9.66 2.39
N SER A 510 8.29 -10.20 2.66
CA SER A 510 9.54 -9.44 2.46
C SER A 510 9.71 -9.13 0.98
N ARG A 511 10.58 -8.17 0.63
CA ARG A 511 10.89 -7.82 -0.76
C ARG A 511 11.29 -9.07 -1.56
N ARG A 512 12.21 -9.86 -1.03
CA ARG A 512 12.71 -11.05 -1.72
C ARG A 512 11.66 -12.13 -1.88
N ALA A 513 10.89 -12.44 -0.83
CA ALA A 513 9.82 -13.41 -0.93
C ALA A 513 8.71 -12.97 -1.92
N TYR A 514 8.46 -11.66 -2.01
CA TYR A 514 7.54 -11.09 -2.99
C TYR A 514 8.05 -11.31 -4.43
N GLU A 515 9.30 -10.96 -4.71
CA GLU A 515 9.93 -11.13 -6.02
C GLU A 515 10.02 -12.62 -6.41
N GLN A 516 10.37 -13.50 -5.46
CA GLN A 516 10.58 -14.92 -5.73
C GLN A 516 9.27 -15.72 -5.89
N TYR A 517 8.19 -15.34 -5.19
CA TYR A 517 6.93 -16.08 -5.23
C TYR A 517 5.79 -15.28 -5.88
N VAL A 518 5.53 -14.05 -5.44
CA VAL A 518 4.35 -13.28 -5.87
C VAL A 518 4.50 -12.78 -7.31
N GLU A 519 5.70 -12.35 -7.70
CA GLU A 519 6.02 -11.94 -9.07
C GLU A 519 6.37 -13.10 -10.00
N SER A 520 6.60 -14.29 -9.43
CA SER A 520 6.85 -15.49 -10.22
C SER A 520 5.63 -15.88 -11.09
N PRO A 521 5.83 -16.56 -12.23
CA PRO A 521 4.73 -16.97 -13.08
C PRO A 521 3.72 -17.82 -12.30
N ARG A 522 2.46 -17.38 -12.31
CA ARG A 522 1.38 -18.12 -11.64
C ARG A 522 1.08 -19.40 -12.42
N LEU A 523 0.68 -20.45 -11.70
CA LEU A 523 0.14 -21.67 -12.30
C LEU A 523 -0.89 -21.33 -13.38
N PRO A 524 -0.67 -21.68 -14.65
CA PRO A 524 -1.65 -21.42 -15.71
C PRO A 524 -2.95 -22.18 -15.40
N PRO A 525 -4.12 -21.70 -15.88
CA PRO A 525 -5.33 -22.51 -15.85
C PRO A 525 -5.06 -23.87 -16.51
N LEU A 526 -5.51 -24.97 -15.91
CA LEU A 526 -5.30 -26.32 -16.45
C LEU A 526 -6.32 -26.65 -17.54
N VAL A 527 -6.56 -25.71 -18.46
CA VAL A 527 -7.46 -25.84 -19.59
C VAL A 527 -6.63 -26.02 -20.86
N PHE A 528 -6.60 -27.24 -21.38
CA PHE A 528 -5.84 -27.57 -22.59
C PHE A 528 -6.56 -28.61 -23.44
N LYS A 529 -6.32 -28.56 -24.75
CA LYS A 529 -6.86 -29.54 -25.71
C LYS A 529 -5.96 -30.76 -25.75
N LEU A 530 -6.51 -31.93 -25.44
CA LEU A 530 -5.82 -33.22 -25.57
C LEU A 530 -5.78 -33.69 -27.03
N ASN A 531 -6.84 -33.44 -27.79
CA ASN A 531 -7.01 -33.83 -29.20
C ASN A 531 -7.55 -32.66 -30.03
N SER A 532 -7.39 -32.73 -31.35
CA SER A 532 -8.05 -31.84 -32.30
C SER A 532 -9.57 -31.93 -32.15
N HIS A 533 -10.25 -30.78 -32.05
CA HIS A 533 -11.71 -30.73 -31.99
C HIS A 533 -12.32 -31.26 -33.29
N LYS A 534 -13.24 -32.20 -33.19
CA LYS A 534 -14.07 -32.66 -34.32
C LYS A 534 -15.41 -31.93 -34.25
N PRO A 535 -15.77 -31.09 -35.25
CA PRO A 535 -16.99 -30.27 -35.22
C PRO A 535 -18.29 -31.08 -35.04
N ASP A 536 -18.33 -32.29 -35.60
CA ASP A 536 -19.53 -33.13 -35.63
C ASP A 536 -19.71 -34.00 -34.37
N HIS A 537 -18.81 -33.89 -33.38
CA HIS A 537 -18.81 -34.71 -32.18
C HIS A 537 -19.18 -33.89 -30.94
N ILE A 538 -20.04 -34.44 -30.09
CA ILE A 538 -20.45 -33.82 -28.82
C ILE A 538 -19.25 -33.76 -27.87
N CYS A 539 -19.01 -32.59 -27.28
CA CYS A 539 -18.05 -32.45 -26.19
C CYS A 539 -18.76 -32.68 -24.85
N HIS A 540 -18.09 -33.38 -23.94
CA HIS A 540 -18.51 -33.48 -22.55
C HIS A 540 -17.51 -32.73 -21.66
N GLY A 541 -18.03 -31.98 -20.69
CA GLY A 541 -17.26 -31.29 -19.68
C GLY A 541 -17.47 -31.95 -18.32
N ILE A 542 -16.36 -32.26 -17.63
CA ILE A 542 -16.38 -32.59 -16.19
C ILE A 542 -15.92 -31.35 -15.43
N ASP A 543 -16.79 -30.87 -14.56
CA ASP A 543 -16.54 -29.71 -13.70
C ASP A 543 -16.81 -30.08 -12.25
N VAL A 544 -16.02 -29.49 -11.35
CA VAL A 544 -16.25 -29.63 -9.90
C VAL A 544 -17.34 -28.65 -9.51
N VAL A 545 -18.46 -29.18 -9.02
CA VAL A 545 -19.61 -28.38 -8.60
C VAL A 545 -19.17 -27.46 -7.46
N ARG A 546 -19.44 -26.16 -7.62
CA ARG A 546 -19.03 -25.10 -6.67
C ARG A 546 -17.54 -25.17 -6.29
N CYS A 547 -16.67 -25.60 -7.22
CA CYS A 547 -15.22 -25.74 -7.07
C CYS A 547 -14.54 -24.64 -6.25
N ARG A 548 -14.87 -23.37 -6.51
CA ARG A 548 -14.28 -22.22 -5.81
C ARG A 548 -14.64 -22.17 -4.32
N LYS A 549 -15.93 -22.33 -4.01
CA LYS A 549 -16.42 -22.39 -2.63
C LYS A 549 -15.83 -23.60 -1.93
N ASN A 550 -15.89 -24.76 -2.59
CA ASN A 550 -15.47 -26.04 -2.01
C ASN A 550 -13.96 -26.09 -1.80
N GLY A 551 -13.17 -25.49 -2.70
CA GLY A 551 -11.73 -25.33 -2.51
C GLY A 551 -11.36 -24.46 -1.30
N LEU A 552 -12.23 -23.55 -0.87
CA LEU A 552 -12.07 -22.77 0.36
C LEU A 552 -12.61 -23.50 1.59
N ALA A 553 -13.83 -24.03 1.50
CA ALA A 553 -14.56 -24.64 2.60
C ALA A 553 -14.15 -26.08 2.93
N HIS A 554 -13.45 -26.77 2.01
CA HIS A 554 -13.07 -28.18 2.09
C HIS A 554 -11.58 -28.45 1.82
N ALA A 555 -10.72 -27.43 2.01
CA ALA A 555 -9.28 -27.58 1.83
C ALA A 555 -8.66 -28.54 2.85
N LYS A 556 -7.93 -29.57 2.39
CA LYS A 556 -7.23 -30.55 3.27
C LYS A 556 -6.27 -29.92 4.28
N PHE A 557 -5.73 -28.74 3.98
CA PHE A 557 -4.77 -28.02 4.81
C PHE A 557 -5.28 -26.60 5.10
N PRO A 558 -5.01 -26.04 6.29
CA PRO A 558 -5.31 -24.65 6.62
C PRO A 558 -4.72 -23.67 5.61
N ALA A 559 -5.40 -22.54 5.39
CA ALA A 559 -4.95 -21.54 4.42
C ALA A 559 -3.80 -20.69 5.02
N PRO A 560 -2.61 -20.65 4.39
CA PRO A 560 -1.46 -19.93 4.93
C PRO A 560 -1.59 -18.40 4.75
N ILE A 561 -1.19 -17.66 5.78
CA ILE A 561 -1.06 -16.19 5.80
C ILE A 561 0.37 -15.83 6.18
N PHE A 562 1.13 -15.34 5.20
CA PHE A 562 2.54 -15.02 5.39
C PHE A 562 2.73 -13.64 6.03
N CYS A 563 3.79 -13.50 6.83
CA CYS A 563 4.33 -12.23 7.29
C CYS A 563 5.76 -12.01 6.76
N PRO A 564 6.33 -10.79 6.85
CA PRO A 564 7.64 -10.48 6.29
C PRO A 564 8.80 -11.21 6.97
N LYS A 565 8.55 -11.86 8.12
CA LYS A 565 9.53 -12.70 8.82
C LYS A 565 9.58 -14.14 8.28
N ASP A 566 8.66 -14.51 7.39
CA ASP A 566 8.66 -15.81 6.73
C ASP A 566 9.76 -15.86 5.67
N ASN A 567 10.51 -16.96 5.64
CA ASN A 567 11.75 -17.09 4.87
C ASN A 567 11.56 -18.12 3.76
N VAL A 568 12.15 -17.83 2.61
CA VAL A 568 12.44 -18.87 1.62
C VAL A 568 13.69 -19.61 2.08
N GLU A 569 13.52 -20.89 2.42
CA GLU A 569 14.58 -21.76 2.93
C GLU A 569 14.79 -22.95 1.99
N GLN A 570 15.92 -23.66 2.13
CA GLN A 570 16.10 -24.94 1.45
C GLN A 570 15.06 -25.95 1.95
N ALA A 571 14.46 -26.68 1.02
CA ALA A 571 13.52 -27.74 1.37
C ALA A 571 14.23 -28.85 2.17
N ARG A 572 13.54 -29.37 3.19
CA ARG A 572 14.08 -30.40 4.09
C ARG A 572 13.28 -31.69 3.90
N GLU A 573 13.98 -32.81 3.84
CA GLU A 573 13.32 -34.13 3.77
C GLU A 573 12.42 -34.35 4.99
N GLY A 574 11.21 -34.83 4.76
CA GLY A 574 10.20 -35.07 5.80
C GLY A 574 9.38 -33.84 6.22
N HIS A 575 9.69 -32.64 5.74
CA HIS A 575 8.98 -31.41 6.10
C HIS A 575 8.23 -30.80 4.91
N LEU A 576 6.90 -30.95 4.89
CA LEU A 576 6.06 -30.42 3.81
C LEU A 576 5.57 -29.00 4.12
N ALA A 577 6.19 -28.03 3.45
CA ALA A 577 5.92 -26.61 3.64
C ALA A 577 4.61 -26.13 2.97
N ASP A 578 4.10 -24.97 3.40
CA ASP A 578 2.88 -24.35 2.84
C ASP A 578 2.99 -24.01 1.34
N LEU A 579 4.18 -23.57 0.93
CA LEU A 579 4.61 -23.41 -0.44
C LEU A 579 5.92 -24.16 -0.65
N THR A 580 6.02 -24.94 -1.72
CA THR A 580 7.23 -25.69 -2.08
C THR A 580 7.58 -25.41 -3.54
N TYR A 581 8.84 -25.07 -3.79
CA TYR A 581 9.36 -24.98 -5.14
C TYR A 581 9.73 -26.38 -5.64
N VAL A 582 8.98 -26.87 -6.64
CA VAL A 582 9.11 -28.22 -7.17
C VAL A 582 9.83 -28.19 -8.51
N ARG A 583 10.84 -29.06 -8.66
CA ARG A 583 11.60 -29.28 -9.90
C ARG A 583 11.79 -30.77 -10.13
N LEU A 584 10.93 -31.36 -10.97
CA LEU A 584 11.08 -32.74 -11.41
C LEU A 584 12.19 -32.84 -12.46
N ARG A 585 12.89 -33.99 -12.51
CA ARG A 585 13.81 -34.32 -13.59
C ARG A 585 13.04 -34.58 -14.89
N GLU A 586 13.45 -33.95 -15.99
CA GLU A 586 12.79 -34.10 -17.29
C GLU A 586 13.32 -35.33 -18.04
N ASP A 587 12.58 -36.45 -18.02
CA ASP A 587 13.00 -37.70 -18.66
C ASP A 587 12.69 -37.78 -20.16
N GLY A 588 12.54 -36.65 -20.86
CA GLY A 588 12.28 -36.56 -22.30
C GLY A 588 10.93 -37.13 -22.80
N ARG A 589 10.15 -37.81 -21.95
CA ARG A 589 8.79 -38.32 -22.24
C ARG A 589 7.73 -37.47 -21.57
N TRP A 590 7.55 -36.24 -22.06
CA TRP A 590 6.61 -35.29 -21.45
C TRP A 590 5.15 -35.57 -21.86
N ALA A 591 4.52 -36.56 -21.22
CA ALA A 591 3.08 -36.79 -21.34
C ALA A 591 2.34 -35.96 -20.27
N ALA A 592 2.06 -34.69 -20.59
CA ALA A 592 1.54 -33.66 -19.68
C ALA A 592 0.41 -34.12 -18.73
N PHE A 593 -0.50 -35.00 -19.20
CA PHE A 593 -1.60 -35.50 -18.38
C PHE A 593 -1.17 -36.40 -17.21
N LYS A 594 -0.12 -37.22 -17.38
CA LYS A 594 0.34 -38.17 -16.34
C LYS A 594 1.07 -37.47 -15.19
N GLN A 595 1.49 -36.23 -15.39
CA GLN A 595 2.28 -35.47 -14.42
C GLN A 595 1.45 -34.44 -13.65
N LEU A 596 0.17 -34.24 -13.98
CA LEU A 596 -0.70 -33.32 -13.24
C LEU A 596 -0.72 -33.68 -11.73
N PRO A 597 -0.65 -32.68 -10.84
CA PRO A 597 -0.78 -31.23 -11.09
C PRO A 597 0.52 -30.53 -11.51
N TYR A 598 1.63 -31.24 -11.75
CA TYR A 598 2.89 -30.65 -12.18
C TYR A 598 2.79 -30.18 -13.64
N VAL A 599 3.01 -28.90 -13.85
CA VAL A 599 2.98 -28.22 -15.17
C VAL A 599 4.28 -27.46 -15.42
N GLY A 600 5.39 -27.92 -14.85
CA GLY A 600 6.71 -27.29 -14.96
C GLY A 600 7.25 -26.78 -13.63
N GLN A 601 8.52 -26.41 -13.63
CA GLN A 601 9.22 -25.96 -12.41
C GLN A 601 8.60 -24.68 -11.85
N GLY A 602 8.42 -24.60 -10.54
CA GLY A 602 7.82 -23.42 -9.91
C GLY A 602 7.29 -23.67 -8.51
N TRP A 603 6.60 -22.66 -7.96
CA TRP A 603 5.97 -22.73 -6.64
C TRP A 603 4.62 -23.45 -6.69
N TYR A 604 4.50 -24.50 -5.89
CA TYR A 604 3.27 -25.27 -5.70
C TYR A 604 2.77 -25.15 -4.26
N ALA A 605 1.46 -25.15 -4.11
CA ALA A 605 0.82 -25.15 -2.80
C ALA A 605 0.89 -26.54 -2.15
N LYS A 606 0.95 -26.57 -0.83
CA LYS A 606 0.96 -27.79 -0.01
C LYS A 606 0.00 -28.91 -0.46
N PRO A 607 -1.29 -28.64 -0.81
CA PRO A 607 -2.17 -29.70 -1.32
C PRO A 607 -1.67 -30.37 -2.59
N ALA A 608 -1.12 -29.60 -3.54
CA ALA A 608 -0.62 -30.13 -4.80
C ALA A 608 0.65 -30.97 -4.60
N VAL A 609 1.55 -30.51 -3.72
CA VAL A 609 2.80 -31.20 -3.41
C VAL A 609 2.54 -32.48 -2.62
N ALA A 610 1.63 -32.44 -1.64
CA ALA A 610 1.15 -33.62 -0.93
C ALA A 610 0.61 -34.68 -1.90
N TYR A 611 -0.23 -34.27 -2.85
CA TYR A 611 -0.75 -35.16 -3.88
C TYR A 611 0.38 -35.76 -4.75
N MET A 612 1.36 -34.95 -5.17
CA MET A 612 2.50 -35.44 -5.95
C MET A 612 3.31 -36.50 -5.19
N LEU A 613 3.54 -36.31 -3.88
CA LEU A 613 4.18 -37.32 -3.03
C LEU A 613 3.33 -38.59 -2.90
N GLU A 614 2.05 -38.44 -2.58
CA GLU A 614 1.11 -39.56 -2.39
C GLU A 614 0.97 -40.43 -3.65
N LYS A 615 1.08 -39.82 -4.84
CA LYS A 615 1.02 -40.51 -6.13
C LYS A 615 2.38 -40.97 -6.66
N GLY A 616 3.47 -40.71 -5.94
CA GLY A 616 4.83 -41.03 -6.39
C GLY A 616 5.26 -40.26 -7.64
N LEU A 617 4.67 -39.09 -7.89
CA LEU A 617 5.04 -38.19 -8.99
C LEU A 617 6.30 -37.37 -8.66
N ALA A 618 6.55 -37.13 -7.38
CA ALA A 618 7.70 -36.39 -6.87
C ALA A 618 8.30 -37.13 -5.66
N THR A 619 9.58 -36.87 -5.41
CA THR A 619 10.32 -37.27 -4.20
C THR A 619 10.80 -36.02 -3.46
N TRP A 620 11.25 -36.19 -2.21
CA TRP A 620 11.85 -35.09 -1.44
C TRP A 620 13.05 -34.44 -2.15
N SER A 621 13.77 -35.19 -2.98
CA SER A 621 14.91 -34.67 -3.75
C SER A 621 14.51 -33.72 -4.89
N ASP A 622 13.23 -33.71 -5.28
CA ASP A 622 12.68 -32.82 -6.29
C ASP A 622 12.24 -31.46 -5.71
N PHE A 623 12.28 -31.30 -4.39
CA PHE A 623 11.93 -30.05 -3.71
C PHE A 623 13.19 -29.24 -3.45
N VAL A 624 13.18 -28.01 -3.94
CA VAL A 624 14.38 -27.15 -3.87
C VAL A 624 14.27 -26.15 -2.73
N TYR A 625 13.11 -25.50 -2.60
CA TYR A 625 12.86 -24.48 -1.59
C TYR A 625 11.51 -24.65 -0.91
N SER A 626 11.42 -24.21 0.33
CA SER A 626 10.23 -24.19 1.17
C SER A 626 9.96 -22.78 1.68
N LEU A 627 8.68 -22.43 1.81
CA LEU A 627 8.22 -21.21 2.43
C LEU A 627 6.98 -21.53 3.28
N ASP A 628 7.12 -21.39 4.60
CA ASP A 628 6.06 -21.61 5.59
C ASP A 628 5.51 -20.30 6.10
N ALA A 629 4.19 -20.27 6.33
CA ALA A 629 3.51 -19.11 6.87
C ALA A 629 3.58 -19.06 8.39
N THR A 630 3.68 -17.85 8.93
CA THR A 630 3.55 -17.60 10.37
C THR A 630 2.15 -17.90 10.91
N ALA A 631 1.10 -17.63 10.12
CA ALA A 631 -0.29 -17.80 10.55
C ALA A 631 -1.12 -18.58 9.53
N HIS A 632 -2.20 -19.19 10.00
CA HIS A 632 -3.11 -19.98 9.17
C HIS A 632 -4.57 -19.70 9.52
N VAL A 633 -5.44 -19.84 8.52
CA VAL A 633 -6.89 -19.83 8.73
C VAL A 633 -7.43 -21.22 8.60
N ASP A 634 -8.09 -21.68 9.65
CA ASP A 634 -8.75 -22.96 9.65
C ASP A 634 -9.93 -23.00 8.68
N GLN A 635 -10.04 -24.14 8.02
CA GLN A 635 -11.09 -24.44 7.06
C GLN A 635 -12.49 -24.30 7.68
N GLU A 636 -12.65 -24.62 8.96
CA GLU A 636 -13.92 -24.47 9.67
C GLU A 636 -14.39 -23.01 9.75
N SER A 637 -13.49 -22.08 10.08
CA SER A 637 -13.80 -20.64 10.11
C SER A 637 -14.30 -20.17 8.74
N VAL A 638 -13.62 -20.61 7.68
CA VAL A 638 -13.97 -20.27 6.30
C VAL A 638 -15.30 -20.89 5.89
N ALA A 639 -15.52 -22.17 6.20
CA ALA A 639 -16.75 -22.88 5.89
C ALA A 639 -17.97 -22.27 6.58
N GLN A 640 -17.87 -21.98 7.88
CA GLN A 640 -18.94 -21.34 8.66
C GLN A 640 -19.26 -19.93 8.12
N ALA A 641 -18.24 -19.14 7.78
CA ALA A 641 -18.43 -17.82 7.20
C ALA A 641 -19.14 -17.91 5.84
N LEU A 642 -18.71 -18.81 4.95
CA LEU A 642 -19.36 -19.05 3.65
C LEU A 642 -20.80 -19.54 3.80
N GLN A 643 -21.08 -20.44 4.75
CA GLN A 643 -22.44 -20.95 5.00
C GLN A 643 -23.36 -19.84 5.49
N LYS A 644 -22.94 -19.03 6.48
CA LYS A 644 -23.72 -17.88 6.98
C LYS A 644 -23.97 -16.85 5.89
N MET A 645 -22.94 -16.58 5.08
CA MET A 645 -23.00 -15.65 3.96
C MET A 645 -24.03 -16.10 2.89
N GLU A 646 -24.07 -17.40 2.57
CA GLU A 646 -25.03 -17.96 1.61
C GLU A 646 -26.44 -18.08 2.18
N ALA A 647 -26.60 -18.43 3.46
CA ALA A 647 -27.91 -18.58 4.10
C ALA A 647 -28.65 -17.24 4.33
N ALA A 648 -27.91 -16.13 4.36
CA ALA A 648 -28.49 -14.81 4.63
C ALA A 648 -29.21 -14.18 3.42
N TRP A 649 -29.07 -14.73 2.21
CA TRP A 649 -29.75 -14.16 1.03
C TRP A 649 -31.28 -14.16 1.19
N PRO A 650 -31.97 -13.10 0.73
CA PRO A 650 -33.43 -13.08 0.69
C PRO A 650 -34.01 -14.27 -0.06
N GLU A 651 -35.21 -14.69 0.36
CA GLU A 651 -35.96 -15.74 -0.34
C GLU A 651 -36.25 -15.29 -1.77
N GLY A 652 -36.00 -16.17 -2.74
CA GLY A 652 -36.07 -15.83 -4.16
C GLY A 652 -34.86 -15.08 -4.68
N GLU A 653 -33.76 -14.95 -3.94
CA GLU A 653 -32.49 -14.34 -4.40
C GLU A 653 -31.28 -15.27 -4.21
N GLU A 654 -31.50 -16.59 -4.09
CA GLU A 654 -30.48 -17.59 -3.75
C GLU A 654 -29.37 -17.72 -4.81
N HIS A 655 -29.64 -17.26 -6.04
CA HIS A 655 -28.66 -17.27 -7.12
C HIS A 655 -27.45 -16.36 -6.84
N TYR A 656 -27.63 -15.30 -6.03
CA TYR A 656 -26.52 -14.45 -5.57
C TYR A 656 -25.56 -15.18 -4.62
N ALA A 657 -25.96 -16.30 -4.01
CA ALA A 657 -25.07 -17.11 -3.17
C ALA A 657 -23.85 -17.60 -3.94
N LYS A 658 -24.04 -18.11 -5.17
CA LYS A 658 -22.92 -18.51 -6.04
C LYS A 658 -22.17 -17.30 -6.59
N LEU A 659 -22.89 -16.24 -6.99
CA LEU A 659 -22.29 -15.06 -7.62
C LEU A 659 -21.42 -14.27 -6.66
N SER A 660 -21.84 -14.10 -5.40
CA SER A 660 -21.10 -13.39 -4.36
C SER A 660 -19.75 -14.04 -4.07
N VAL A 661 -19.70 -15.36 -3.90
CA VAL A 661 -18.45 -16.12 -3.71
C VAL A 661 -17.52 -15.98 -4.93
N ASN A 662 -18.07 -16.09 -6.14
CA ASN A 662 -17.29 -15.93 -7.37
C ASN A 662 -16.73 -14.51 -7.52
N ALA A 663 -17.55 -13.50 -7.23
CA ALA A 663 -17.18 -12.10 -7.30
C ALA A 663 -16.12 -11.75 -6.24
N LEU A 664 -16.25 -12.29 -5.03
CA LEU A 664 -15.27 -12.20 -3.95
C LEU A 664 -13.90 -12.73 -4.39
N ILE A 665 -13.86 -13.96 -4.90
CA ILE A 665 -12.60 -14.59 -5.34
C ILE A 665 -12.01 -13.87 -6.55
N GLY A 666 -12.86 -13.39 -7.46
CA GLY A 666 -12.45 -12.52 -8.56
C GLY A 666 -11.78 -11.23 -8.09
N LEU A 667 -12.28 -10.62 -7.01
CA LEU A 667 -11.66 -9.45 -6.38
C LEU A 667 -10.29 -9.80 -5.77
N TRP A 668 -10.18 -10.94 -5.08
CA TRP A 668 -8.91 -11.40 -4.49
C TRP A 668 -7.84 -11.73 -5.53
N ALA A 669 -8.24 -12.22 -6.70
CA ALA A 669 -7.32 -12.55 -7.79
C ALA A 669 -6.72 -11.33 -8.49
N ARG A 670 -7.36 -10.17 -8.38
CA ARG A 670 -6.88 -8.92 -8.97
C ARG A 670 -5.68 -8.40 -8.17
N ASN A 671 -4.52 -8.34 -8.83
CA ASN A 671 -3.36 -7.65 -8.28
C ASN A 671 -3.57 -6.13 -8.47
N MET A 672 -4.40 -5.51 -7.63
CA MET A 672 -4.75 -4.09 -7.75
C MET A 672 -3.65 -3.17 -7.22
N ASN A 673 -2.52 -3.17 -7.91
CA ASN A 673 -1.41 -2.24 -7.67
C ASN A 673 -1.51 -1.00 -8.57
N LEU A 674 -2.69 -0.68 -9.12
CA LEU A 674 -2.88 0.45 -10.02
C LEU A 674 -4.01 1.33 -9.50
N ILE A 675 -3.78 2.65 -9.48
CA ILE A 675 -4.81 3.67 -9.33
C ILE A 675 -4.96 4.39 -10.66
N TYR A 676 -6.22 4.56 -11.07
CA TYR A 676 -6.59 5.35 -12.22
C TYR A 676 -7.10 6.71 -11.75
N THR A 677 -6.52 7.79 -12.26
CA THR A 677 -7.00 9.15 -12.05
C THR A 677 -7.32 9.75 -13.40
N MET A 678 -8.56 10.21 -13.61
CA MET A 678 -8.95 10.90 -14.84
C MET A 678 -9.10 12.38 -14.59
N ARG A 679 -8.71 13.19 -15.57
CA ARG A 679 -8.85 14.64 -15.55
C ARG A 679 -9.29 15.13 -16.90
N THR A 680 -10.18 16.11 -16.91
CA THR A 680 -10.88 16.56 -18.11
C THR A 680 -10.42 17.96 -18.49
N SER A 681 -10.08 18.16 -19.76
CA SER A 681 -9.69 19.45 -20.29
C SER A 681 -10.23 19.63 -21.71
N ASN A 682 -10.45 20.86 -22.16
CA ASN A 682 -10.76 21.15 -23.57
C ASN A 682 -9.50 21.08 -24.47
N HIS A 683 -8.32 20.95 -23.88
CA HIS A 683 -7.05 20.94 -24.60
C HIS A 683 -6.38 19.56 -24.55
N GLN A 684 -5.97 19.09 -25.72
CA GLN A 684 -5.33 17.79 -25.94
C GLN A 684 -3.97 17.64 -25.20
N PHE A 685 -3.31 18.75 -24.88
CA PHE A 685 -1.93 18.76 -24.36
C PHE A 685 -1.83 18.95 -22.84
N ASP A 686 -2.93 19.29 -22.18
CA ASP A 686 -2.93 19.50 -20.73
C ASP A 686 -2.54 18.23 -19.96
N GLY A 687 -2.87 17.06 -20.49
CA GLY A 687 -2.58 15.75 -19.90
C GLY A 687 -1.13 15.28 -20.00
N SER A 688 -0.14 16.15 -19.81
CA SER A 688 1.27 15.74 -19.87
C SER A 688 1.54 14.54 -18.95
N GLY A 689 2.16 13.47 -19.48
CA GLY A 689 2.46 12.25 -18.73
C GLY A 689 1.25 11.34 -18.40
N CYS A 690 0.09 11.52 -19.05
CA CYS A 690 -1.00 10.54 -19.00
C CYS A 690 -0.72 9.33 -19.92
N GLN A 691 -1.25 8.16 -19.55
CA GLN A 691 -1.05 6.92 -20.32
C GLN A 691 -2.12 6.75 -21.41
N HIS A 692 -3.32 7.29 -21.17
CA HIS A 692 -4.44 7.21 -22.11
C HIS A 692 -5.17 8.55 -22.23
N ARG A 693 -5.64 8.83 -23.44
CA ARG A 693 -6.42 10.03 -23.77
C ARG A 693 -7.67 9.66 -24.56
N GLU A 694 -8.80 10.26 -24.18
CA GLU A 694 -10.10 10.03 -24.84
C GLU A 694 -10.77 11.37 -25.19
N LEU A 695 -11.36 11.48 -26.37
CA LEU A 695 -12.14 12.64 -26.82
C LEU A 695 -13.63 12.32 -26.69
N PHE A 696 -14.42 13.25 -26.15
CA PHE A 696 -15.88 13.12 -26.04
C PHE A 696 -16.58 14.48 -26.11
N LEU A 697 -17.91 14.45 -26.30
CA LEU A 697 -18.76 15.63 -26.33
C LEU A 697 -19.59 15.76 -25.05
N ASP A 698 -19.79 16.99 -24.57
CA ASP A 698 -20.77 17.32 -23.52
C ASP A 698 -22.21 17.37 -24.07
N ALA A 699 -23.19 17.61 -23.20
CA ALA A 699 -24.61 17.65 -23.58
C ALA A 699 -24.95 18.81 -24.55
N ALA A 700 -24.12 19.87 -24.59
CA ALA A 700 -24.25 20.99 -25.51
C ALA A 700 -23.40 20.84 -26.78
N GLY A 701 -22.73 19.70 -26.98
CA GLY A 701 -21.85 19.43 -28.13
C GLY A 701 -20.46 20.06 -28.03
N GLY A 702 -20.06 20.56 -26.85
CA GLY A 702 -18.71 21.01 -26.57
C GLY A 702 -17.71 19.86 -26.51
N MET A 703 -16.50 20.06 -27.04
CA MET A 703 -15.45 19.03 -27.10
C MET A 703 -14.57 19.02 -25.84
N HIS A 704 -14.36 17.83 -25.27
CA HIS A 704 -13.54 17.61 -24.07
C HIS A 704 -12.59 16.41 -24.25
N TRP A 705 -11.45 16.48 -23.57
CA TRP A 705 -10.41 15.46 -23.51
C TRP A 705 -10.30 14.90 -22.09
N ASP A 706 -10.40 13.59 -21.96
CA ASP A 706 -10.06 12.87 -20.75
C ASP A 706 -8.63 12.37 -20.79
N HIS A 707 -7.86 12.78 -19.78
CA HIS A 707 -6.47 12.38 -19.56
C HIS A 707 -6.44 11.40 -18.39
N ILE A 708 -6.21 10.12 -18.69
CA ILE A 708 -6.20 9.04 -17.70
C ILE A 708 -4.76 8.73 -17.32
N TYR A 709 -4.50 8.90 -16.03
CA TYR A 709 -3.22 8.62 -15.41
C TYR A 709 -3.29 7.30 -14.65
N VAL A 710 -2.35 6.41 -14.95
CA VAL A 710 -2.18 5.11 -14.32
C VAL A 710 -0.99 5.22 -13.37
N THR A 711 -1.26 5.19 -12.07
CA THR A 711 -0.20 5.21 -11.04
C THR A 711 -0.05 3.83 -10.45
N GLN A 712 1.15 3.27 -10.55
CA GLN A 712 1.50 2.04 -9.84
C GLN A 712 1.69 2.31 -8.35
N LEU A 713 1.08 1.46 -7.53
CA LEU A 713 1.24 1.42 -6.09
C LEU A 713 2.22 0.33 -5.73
N LEU A 714 3.19 0.68 -4.89
CA LEU A 714 4.04 -0.27 -4.21
C LEU A 714 3.25 -0.92 -3.07
N SER A 715 3.36 -2.25 -2.98
CA SER A 715 2.61 -3.05 -2.01
C SER A 715 3.30 -4.38 -1.81
N ASN A 716 3.48 -4.78 -0.55
CA ASN A 716 3.91 -6.13 -0.17
C ASN A 716 2.74 -7.08 0.14
N ARG A 717 1.51 -6.64 -0.17
CA ARG A 717 0.28 -7.37 0.12
C ARG A 717 -0.04 -8.35 -0.98
N TYR A 718 -0.48 -9.54 -0.60
CA TYR A 718 -0.98 -10.53 -1.53
C TYR A 718 -2.06 -11.39 -0.89
N LEU A 719 -3.11 -11.68 -1.65
CA LEU A 719 -4.18 -12.57 -1.25
C LEU A 719 -4.25 -13.71 -2.27
N LYS A 720 -4.13 -14.94 -1.79
CA LYS A 720 -4.03 -16.10 -2.67
C LYS A 720 -5.37 -16.35 -3.37
N ALA A 721 -5.34 -16.32 -4.69
CA ALA A 721 -6.51 -16.64 -5.51
C ALA A 721 -6.74 -18.17 -5.57
N VAL A 722 -7.98 -18.60 -5.38
CA VAL A 722 -8.39 -19.99 -5.67
C VAL A 722 -8.67 -20.11 -7.16
N LYS A 723 -7.83 -20.88 -7.86
CA LYS A 723 -8.07 -21.25 -9.25
C LYS A 723 -8.87 -22.54 -9.31
N THR A 724 -9.65 -22.68 -10.37
CA THR A 724 -10.53 -23.83 -10.59
C THR A 724 -10.40 -24.26 -12.03
N ASP A 725 -10.38 -25.57 -12.21
CA ASP A 725 -10.12 -26.20 -13.49
C ASP A 725 -11.35 -27.01 -13.91
N CYS A 726 -11.57 -27.12 -15.22
CA CYS A 726 -12.55 -28.01 -15.82
C CYS A 726 -11.86 -28.85 -16.90
N VAL A 727 -12.33 -30.09 -17.08
CA VAL A 727 -11.80 -31.00 -18.11
C VAL A 727 -12.85 -31.13 -19.21
N VAL A 728 -12.49 -30.81 -20.45
CA VAL A 728 -13.36 -30.97 -21.62
C VAL A 728 -12.78 -32.05 -22.52
N PHE A 729 -13.61 -32.99 -22.96
CA PHE A 729 -13.21 -34.10 -23.84
C PHE A 729 -14.26 -34.41 -24.91
N GLN A 730 -13.80 -35.03 -25.99
CA GLN A 730 -14.61 -35.70 -27.02
C GLN A 730 -14.19 -37.17 -27.09
N ASP A 731 -15.12 -38.08 -27.38
CA ASP A 731 -14.85 -39.51 -27.58
C ASP A 731 -14.10 -40.16 -26.38
N LEU A 732 -14.65 -40.12 -25.16
CA LEU A 732 -14.01 -40.70 -23.97
C LEU A 732 -13.63 -42.18 -24.21
N PRO A 733 -12.34 -42.56 -24.10
CA PRO A 733 -11.96 -43.95 -24.27
C PRO A 733 -12.66 -44.84 -23.24
N LYS A 734 -13.22 -45.99 -23.67
CA LYS A 734 -13.98 -46.92 -22.80
C LYS A 734 -13.30 -47.26 -21.47
N LYS A 735 -11.96 -47.33 -21.44
CA LYS A 735 -11.17 -47.58 -20.23
C LYS A 735 -11.32 -46.51 -19.13
N PHE A 736 -11.75 -45.30 -19.48
CA PHE A 736 -11.97 -44.20 -18.54
C PHE A 736 -13.45 -44.00 -18.18
N GLN A 737 -14.37 -44.75 -18.78
CA GLN A 737 -15.80 -44.63 -18.53
C GLN A 737 -16.14 -44.94 -17.06
N GLY A 738 -15.60 -46.04 -16.52
CA GLY A 738 -15.80 -46.40 -15.11
C GLY A 738 -15.22 -45.37 -14.12
N LEU A 739 -14.16 -44.63 -14.51
CA LEU A 739 -13.63 -43.54 -13.70
C LEU A 739 -14.61 -42.36 -13.66
N VAL A 740 -15.14 -41.96 -14.82
CA VAL A 740 -16.13 -40.87 -14.90
C VAL A 740 -17.41 -41.24 -14.15
N ASP A 741 -17.89 -42.48 -14.28
CA ASP A 741 -19.05 -42.97 -13.54
C ASP A 741 -18.83 -42.94 -12.02
N SER A 742 -17.62 -43.25 -11.57
CA SER A 742 -17.23 -43.13 -10.16
C SER A 742 -17.25 -41.68 -9.69
N LEU A 743 -16.66 -40.76 -10.46
CA LEU A 743 -16.61 -39.33 -10.13
C LEU A 743 -18.03 -38.72 -10.04
N VAL A 744 -18.91 -39.05 -10.98
CA VAL A 744 -20.30 -38.54 -10.99
C VAL A 744 -21.12 -39.06 -9.78
N ARG A 745 -20.70 -40.17 -9.15
CA ARG A 745 -21.32 -40.70 -7.92
C ARG A 745 -20.78 -40.06 -6.64
N GLU A 746 -19.66 -39.36 -6.68
CA GLU A 746 -19.12 -38.70 -5.50
C GLU A 746 -20.06 -37.63 -4.96
N ARG A 747 -20.20 -37.60 -3.64
CA ARG A 747 -21.02 -36.64 -2.90
C ARG A 747 -20.20 -35.97 -1.81
N HIS A 748 -20.42 -34.68 -1.60
CA HIS A 748 -19.94 -33.97 -0.43
C HIS A 748 -20.64 -34.50 0.84
N PRO A 749 -20.12 -34.21 2.05
CA PRO A 749 -20.75 -34.62 3.30
C PRO A 749 -22.21 -34.13 3.47
N ASP A 750 -22.59 -33.05 2.79
CA ASP A 750 -23.96 -32.51 2.76
C ASP A 750 -24.88 -33.18 1.71
N GLY A 751 -24.39 -34.21 1.02
CA GLY A 751 -25.13 -34.97 0.01
C GLY A 751 -25.17 -34.33 -1.38
N THR A 752 -24.53 -33.18 -1.60
CA THR A 752 -24.48 -32.54 -2.93
C THR A 752 -23.44 -33.22 -3.85
N PRO A 753 -23.66 -33.26 -5.19
CA PRO A 753 -22.70 -33.86 -6.13
C PRO A 753 -21.38 -33.09 -6.15
N VAL A 754 -20.25 -33.82 -6.12
CA VAL A 754 -18.90 -33.22 -6.21
C VAL A 754 -18.56 -32.84 -7.65
N TYR A 755 -18.88 -33.73 -8.59
CA TYR A 755 -18.64 -33.53 -10.02
C TYR A 755 -19.95 -33.47 -10.78
N ARG A 756 -19.97 -32.63 -11.82
CA ARG A 756 -21.00 -32.63 -12.86
C ARG A 756 -20.37 -32.98 -14.19
N CYS A 757 -21.05 -33.84 -14.95
CA CYS A 757 -20.71 -34.15 -16.33
C CYS A 757 -21.85 -33.62 -17.20
N GLU A 758 -21.56 -32.67 -18.08
CA GLU A 758 -22.56 -32.04 -18.96
C GLU A 758 -22.04 -31.95 -20.40
N GLU A 759 -22.96 -31.91 -21.36
CA GLU A 759 -22.60 -31.58 -22.74
C GLU A 759 -22.21 -30.11 -22.81
N VAL A 760 -21.09 -29.81 -23.44
CA VAL A 760 -20.52 -28.46 -23.52
C VAL A 760 -20.18 -28.11 -24.97
N LYS A 761 -20.12 -26.81 -25.27
CA LYS A 761 -19.55 -26.35 -26.54
C LYS A 761 -18.06 -26.71 -26.60
N GLY A 762 -17.57 -27.02 -27.81
CA GLY A 762 -16.16 -27.25 -28.05
C GLY A 762 -15.32 -26.04 -27.65
N LEU A 763 -14.09 -26.29 -27.19
CA LEU A 763 -13.14 -25.22 -26.89
C LEU A 763 -12.74 -24.52 -28.21
N GLU A 764 -13.12 -23.26 -28.43
CA GLU A 764 -12.89 -22.54 -29.71
C GLU A 764 -11.58 -21.73 -29.78
N GLY A 765 -10.84 -21.61 -28.67
CA GLY A 765 -9.55 -20.91 -28.59
C GLY A 765 -8.29 -21.73 -28.94
N GLN A 766 -7.15 -21.03 -29.04
CA GLN A 766 -5.80 -21.63 -29.09
C GLN A 766 -5.35 -22.02 -27.68
N TYR A 767 -5.60 -23.26 -27.26
CA TYR A 767 -5.17 -23.77 -25.96
C TYR A 767 -3.85 -24.53 -26.09
N ARG A 768 -2.79 -24.02 -25.47
CA ARG A 768 -1.48 -24.68 -25.39
C ARG A 768 -1.40 -25.56 -24.15
N ILE A 769 -0.48 -26.53 -24.16
CA ILE A 769 -0.23 -27.33 -22.96
C ILE A 769 0.28 -26.39 -21.86
N PRO A 770 -0.30 -26.42 -20.64
CA PRO A 770 0.07 -25.48 -19.60
C PRO A 770 1.52 -25.72 -19.18
N ARG A 771 2.33 -24.66 -19.19
CA ARG A 771 3.72 -24.69 -18.72
C ARG A 771 4.01 -23.47 -17.86
N ILE A 772 4.75 -23.68 -16.77
CA ILE A 772 5.40 -22.60 -16.03
C ILE A 772 6.75 -22.31 -16.70
N GLU A 773 6.90 -21.10 -17.24
CA GLU A 773 8.16 -20.59 -17.77
C GLU A 773 8.84 -19.72 -16.70
N ALA A 774 9.40 -20.35 -15.66
CA ALA A 774 10.10 -19.64 -14.58
C ALA A 774 11.63 -19.67 -14.80
N GLU A 775 12.26 -18.50 -14.69
CA GLU A 775 13.73 -18.37 -14.65
C GLU A 775 14.31 -18.91 -13.33
N TRP A 776 15.62 -19.15 -13.31
CA TRP A 776 16.34 -19.74 -12.17
C TRP A 776 16.37 -18.77 -10.97
N MET A 777 16.12 -19.28 -9.76
CA MET A 777 16.11 -18.47 -8.53
C MET A 777 17.52 -18.23 -7.98
N CYS A 778 17.82 -16.99 -7.58
CA CYS A 778 19.10 -16.63 -6.96
C CYS A 778 19.35 -17.37 -5.63
N ASN A 779 20.60 -17.81 -5.42
CA ASN A 779 21.08 -18.44 -4.19
C ASN A 779 20.79 -17.61 -2.94
N ILE A 780 20.63 -18.27 -1.79
CA ILE A 780 20.57 -17.62 -0.48
C ILE A 780 21.89 -16.87 -0.29
N ASP A 781 21.82 -15.54 -0.25
CA ASP A 781 23.00 -14.68 -0.16
C ASP A 781 23.59 -14.75 1.26
N THR A 782 24.90 -14.59 1.34
CA THR A 782 25.63 -14.58 2.60
C THR A 782 25.80 -13.14 3.10
N TRP A 783 25.81 -12.98 4.42
CA TRP A 783 26.11 -11.70 5.07
C TRP A 783 27.51 -11.21 4.69
N LYS A 784 27.61 -9.93 4.35
CA LYS A 784 28.84 -9.22 4.03
C LYS A 784 29.21 -8.31 5.18
N VAL A 785 30.48 -8.34 5.59
CA VAL A 785 31.01 -7.44 6.61
C VAL A 785 31.39 -6.13 5.93
N ALA A 786 30.82 -5.01 6.39
CA ALA A 786 31.26 -3.69 5.96
C ALA A 786 32.52 -3.32 6.74
N GLU A 787 33.65 -3.13 6.05
CA GLU A 787 34.91 -2.69 6.68
C GLU A 787 34.82 -1.21 7.09
N ASP A 788 34.22 -0.38 6.24
CA ASP A 788 33.91 1.02 6.52
C ASP A 788 32.38 1.25 6.51
N PRO A 789 31.77 1.66 7.65
CA PRO A 789 30.34 1.95 7.72
C PRO A 789 29.90 3.20 6.91
N PHE A 790 30.84 3.97 6.34
CA PHE A 790 30.57 5.14 5.50
C PHE A 790 30.50 4.84 3.99
N GLU A 791 30.69 3.60 3.53
CA GLU A 791 30.71 3.22 2.10
C GLU A 791 29.39 3.38 1.32
N GLY A 792 28.39 4.11 1.85
CA GLY A 792 27.23 4.56 1.09
C GLY A 792 26.28 3.43 0.67
N GLY A 793 25.79 2.64 1.63
CA GLY A 793 24.82 1.57 1.39
C GLY A 793 23.92 1.27 2.59
N SER A 794 22.86 0.50 2.38
CA SER A 794 22.06 0.02 3.52
C SER A 794 22.94 -0.83 4.46
N LEU A 795 22.76 -0.72 5.77
CA LEU A 795 23.66 -1.31 6.75
C LEU A 795 22.92 -1.78 8.00
N LEU A 796 23.26 -2.98 8.50
CA LEU A 796 22.92 -3.45 9.84
C LEU A 796 24.07 -3.14 10.80
N LEU A 797 23.87 -2.21 11.73
CA LEU A 797 24.85 -1.86 12.77
C LEU A 797 24.46 -2.50 14.11
N THR A 798 25.25 -3.48 14.56
CA THR A 798 25.06 -4.18 15.84
C THR A 798 26.20 -3.89 16.81
N GLY A 799 26.05 -4.32 18.06
CA GLY A 799 27.11 -4.23 19.07
C GLY A 799 26.57 -4.19 20.50
N TYR A 800 27.45 -4.44 21.46
CA TYR A 800 27.13 -4.43 22.89
C TYR A 800 26.70 -3.03 23.39
N PRO A 801 26.06 -2.91 24.57
CA PRO A 801 25.88 -1.64 25.26
C PRO A 801 27.22 -0.91 25.43
N GLY A 802 27.21 0.41 25.25
CA GLY A 802 28.41 1.24 25.42
C GLY A 802 29.39 1.27 24.25
N THR A 803 29.15 0.53 23.17
CA THR A 803 30.03 0.48 21.97
C THR A 803 29.92 1.69 21.05
N GLY A 804 28.93 2.56 21.26
CA GLY A 804 28.77 3.80 20.48
C GLY A 804 27.88 3.70 19.25
N LYS A 805 27.04 2.65 19.10
CA LYS A 805 26.08 2.50 17.98
C LYS A 805 25.34 3.79 17.60
N THR A 806 24.63 4.39 18.56
CA THR A 806 23.88 5.63 18.34
C THR A 806 24.79 6.80 17.98
N HIS A 807 26.02 6.86 18.52
CA HIS A 807 26.98 7.92 18.19
C HIS A 807 27.45 7.81 16.73
N LEU A 808 27.86 6.61 16.29
CA LEU A 808 28.23 6.36 14.90
C LEU A 808 27.06 6.61 13.94
N ALA A 809 25.86 6.17 14.31
CA ALA A 809 24.66 6.43 13.52
C ALA A 809 24.41 7.94 13.34
N ARG A 810 24.61 8.77 14.37
CA ARG A 810 24.49 10.24 14.24
C ARG A 810 25.54 10.83 13.30
N GLN A 811 26.76 10.29 13.29
CA GLN A 811 27.80 10.73 12.35
C GLN A 811 27.39 10.40 10.90
N ILE A 812 26.94 9.15 10.65
CA ILE A 812 26.43 8.72 9.34
C ILE A 812 25.24 9.59 8.90
N VAL A 813 24.27 9.81 9.78
CA VAL A 813 23.09 10.65 9.48
C VAL A 813 23.49 12.09 9.15
N THR A 814 24.45 12.66 9.89
CA THR A 814 24.94 14.02 9.63
C THR A 814 25.58 14.09 8.24
N ALA A 815 26.49 13.16 7.91
CA ALA A 815 27.12 13.09 6.60
C ALA A 815 26.09 12.95 5.46
N LEU A 816 25.12 12.04 5.61
CA LEU A 816 24.05 11.86 4.61
C LEU A 816 23.20 13.13 4.41
N ARG A 817 22.91 13.86 5.49
CA ARG A 817 22.15 15.11 5.40
C ARG A 817 22.96 16.24 4.78
N GLU A 818 24.27 16.31 5.04
CA GLU A 818 25.20 17.24 4.40
C GLU A 818 25.32 16.99 2.89
N GLU A 819 25.22 15.74 2.46
CA GLU A 819 25.12 15.33 1.04
C GLU A 819 23.74 15.61 0.42
N GLY A 820 22.75 16.06 1.20
CA GLY A 820 21.43 16.45 0.72
C GLY A 820 20.37 15.34 0.75
N TYR A 821 20.67 14.16 1.31
CA TYR A 821 19.70 13.07 1.41
C TYR A 821 18.59 13.35 2.44
N LYS A 822 17.37 12.91 2.13
CA LYS A 822 16.23 12.93 3.05
C LYS A 822 16.29 11.74 3.99
N VAL A 823 16.88 11.96 5.15
CA VAL A 823 17.04 10.92 6.19
C VAL A 823 15.95 11.01 7.25
N LYS A 824 15.15 9.95 7.39
CA LYS A 824 14.16 9.80 8.47
C LYS A 824 14.61 8.80 9.51
N ILE A 825 14.45 9.14 10.79
CA ILE A 825 14.82 8.29 11.93
C ILE A 825 13.57 7.89 12.70
N ILE A 826 13.44 6.60 13.00
CA ILE A 826 12.34 6.04 13.78
C ILE A 826 12.86 5.11 14.88
N THR A 827 12.10 5.01 15.97
CA THR A 827 12.34 4.05 17.06
C THR A 827 11.03 3.70 17.79
N LYS A 828 10.99 2.65 18.60
CA LYS A 828 9.76 2.22 19.28
C LYS A 828 9.36 3.14 20.45
N THR A 829 10.33 3.64 21.23
CA THR A 829 10.04 4.34 22.50
C THR A 829 10.37 5.83 22.47
N HIS A 830 9.66 6.63 23.28
CA HIS A 830 9.95 8.06 23.41
C HIS A 830 11.32 8.34 24.05
N SER A 831 11.77 7.49 24.98
CA SER A 831 13.12 7.59 25.56
C SER A 831 14.20 7.42 24.48
N SER A 832 14.04 6.45 23.57
CA SER A 832 14.93 6.29 22.43
C SER A 832 14.86 7.47 21.46
N VAL A 833 13.68 8.06 21.22
CA VAL A 833 13.53 9.28 20.39
C VAL A 833 14.37 10.43 20.96
N GLN A 834 14.25 10.68 22.27
CA GLN A 834 15.02 11.74 22.94
C GLN A 834 16.50 11.41 22.96
N ASN A 835 16.86 10.15 23.23
CA ASN A 835 18.25 9.71 23.22
C ASN A 835 18.86 9.93 21.84
N PHE A 836 18.27 9.43 20.75
CA PHE A 836 18.81 9.62 19.40
C PHE A 836 18.89 11.10 19.03
N GLY A 837 17.82 11.87 19.29
CA GLY A 837 17.69 13.26 18.89
C GLY A 837 17.46 13.41 17.38
N MET A 838 18.00 14.47 16.78
CA MET A 838 18.04 14.66 15.31
C MET A 838 16.68 14.56 14.57
N GLN A 839 15.58 14.97 15.21
CA GLN A 839 14.20 14.87 14.70
C GLN A 839 13.69 13.42 14.51
N ALA A 840 14.17 12.50 15.35
CA ALA A 840 13.59 11.17 15.47
C ALA A 840 12.11 11.21 15.90
N GLU A 841 11.34 10.22 15.48
CA GLU A 841 9.94 10.04 15.86
C GLU A 841 9.67 8.59 16.25
N THR A 842 8.52 8.32 16.86
CA THR A 842 8.12 6.93 17.09
C THR A 842 7.70 6.25 15.79
N ALA A 843 8.07 4.98 15.63
CA ALA A 843 7.72 4.17 14.48
C ALA A 843 6.20 4.13 14.25
N ASP A 844 5.41 3.97 15.32
CA ASP A 844 3.95 4.00 15.28
C ASP A 844 3.38 5.30 14.68
N HIS A 845 3.92 6.46 15.08
CA HIS A 845 3.47 7.76 14.58
C HIS A 845 3.81 7.93 13.09
N TRP A 846 5.06 7.63 12.75
CA TRP A 846 5.57 7.83 11.39
C TRP A 846 4.88 6.93 10.37
N VAL A 847 4.75 5.63 10.68
CA VAL A 847 4.09 4.65 9.79
C VAL A 847 2.64 5.03 9.53
N ARG A 848 1.89 5.45 10.55
CA ARG A 848 0.48 5.87 10.41
C ARG A 848 0.34 7.13 9.55
N SER A 849 1.20 8.13 9.76
CA SER A 849 1.15 9.40 9.04
C SER A 849 1.66 9.32 7.60
N THR A 850 2.52 8.35 7.31
CA THR A 850 3.28 8.25 6.05
C THR A 850 2.88 7.01 5.25
N VAL A 851 3.32 5.82 5.67
CA VAL A 851 3.14 4.56 4.93
C VAL A 851 1.67 4.19 4.76
N ARG A 852 0.90 4.20 5.85
CA ARG A 852 -0.53 3.83 5.83
C ARG A 852 -1.42 4.87 5.14
N ASN A 853 -0.97 6.12 5.06
CA ASN A 853 -1.59 7.16 4.25
C ASN A 853 -1.20 7.08 2.75
N GLY A 854 -0.35 6.14 2.36
CA GLY A 854 -0.01 5.84 0.97
C GLY A 854 1.10 6.70 0.35
N TYR A 855 1.82 7.50 1.16
CA TYR A 855 2.86 8.40 0.67
C TYR A 855 4.10 8.35 1.56
N CYS A 856 5.26 8.09 0.98
CA CYS A 856 6.55 8.14 1.66
C CYS A 856 7.59 8.80 0.74
N ASN A 857 8.23 9.86 1.22
CA ASN A 857 9.28 10.59 0.49
C ASN A 857 10.51 10.71 1.40
N ILE A 858 11.35 9.68 1.35
CA ILE A 858 12.62 9.57 2.05
C ILE A 858 13.62 8.87 1.12
N ASP A 859 14.90 9.16 1.32
CA ASP A 859 15.99 8.42 0.68
C ASP A 859 16.56 7.36 1.65
N TRP A 860 16.56 7.68 2.96
CA TRP A 860 17.06 6.81 4.01
C TRP A 860 16.07 6.65 5.16
N LEU A 861 15.88 5.40 5.60
CA LEU A 861 15.19 5.07 6.84
C LEU A 861 16.19 4.52 7.87
N VAL A 862 16.40 5.27 8.95
CA VAL A 862 17.16 4.84 10.11
C VAL A 862 16.19 4.27 11.15
N VAL A 863 16.44 3.04 11.60
CA VAL A 863 15.58 2.35 12.57
C VAL A 863 16.41 1.98 13.78
N GLU A 864 16.14 2.61 14.92
CA GLU A 864 16.84 2.34 16.19
C GLU A 864 16.04 1.40 17.10
N GLU A 865 16.77 0.53 17.82
CA GLU A 865 16.23 -0.50 18.72
C GLU A 865 15.32 -1.49 17.96
N ILE A 866 15.83 -2.02 16.84
CA ILE A 866 15.06 -2.90 15.93
C ILE A 866 14.44 -4.12 16.62
N THR A 867 15.02 -4.60 17.73
CA THR A 867 14.51 -5.75 18.48
C THR A 867 13.19 -5.48 19.19
N GLN A 868 12.83 -4.20 19.42
CA GLN A 868 11.60 -3.80 20.08
C GLN A 868 10.40 -3.64 19.12
N LEU A 869 10.63 -3.72 17.81
CA LEU A 869 9.57 -3.56 16.81
C LEU A 869 8.81 -4.86 16.61
N ASP A 870 7.48 -4.80 16.79
CA ASP A 870 6.55 -5.89 16.50
C ASP A 870 6.39 -6.14 14.99
N THR A 871 5.80 -7.29 14.65
CA THR A 871 5.57 -7.71 13.26
C THR A 871 4.63 -6.76 12.52
N GLY A 872 3.72 -6.09 13.23
CA GLY A 872 2.85 -5.05 12.67
C GLY A 872 3.64 -3.89 12.07
N LEU A 873 4.62 -3.36 12.80
CA LEU A 873 5.53 -2.33 12.32
C LEU A 873 6.47 -2.84 11.23
N TRP A 874 6.97 -4.08 11.36
CA TRP A 874 7.78 -4.70 10.30
C TRP A 874 7.00 -4.90 8.98
N ASN A 875 5.69 -5.14 9.02
CA ASN A 875 4.84 -5.18 7.82
C ASN A 875 4.89 -3.86 7.04
N ASP A 876 4.81 -2.75 7.75
CA ASP A 876 4.83 -1.42 7.16
C ASP A 876 6.23 -1.03 6.69
N ILE A 877 7.29 -1.35 7.45
CA ILE A 877 8.69 -1.12 7.05
C ILE A 877 9.06 -1.98 5.82
N ALA A 878 8.63 -3.25 5.77
CA ALA A 878 8.82 -4.11 4.60
C ALA A 878 8.04 -3.62 3.37
N CYS A 879 6.97 -2.85 3.55
CA CYS A 879 6.29 -2.19 2.44
C CYS A 879 7.15 -1.07 1.86
N VAL A 880 7.85 -0.29 2.71
CA VAL A 880 8.76 0.78 2.28
C VAL A 880 9.91 0.24 1.42
N SER A 881 10.44 -0.95 1.75
CA SER A 881 11.54 -1.54 0.98
C SER A 881 11.17 -1.98 -0.44
N MET A 882 9.88 -2.02 -0.77
CA MET A 882 9.42 -2.19 -2.15
C MET A 882 9.86 -1.03 -3.05
N ASN A 883 10.17 0.15 -2.48
CA ASN A 883 10.89 1.19 -3.20
C ASN A 883 12.39 0.94 -3.10
N ARG A 884 12.99 0.38 -4.16
CA ARG A 884 14.43 0.07 -4.22
C ARG A 884 15.36 1.28 -4.08
N LYS A 885 14.85 2.50 -4.23
CA LYS A 885 15.61 3.74 -4.01
C LYS A 885 15.86 4.03 -2.52
N VAL A 886 15.02 3.50 -1.63
CA VAL A 886 15.15 3.73 -0.18
C VAL A 886 16.24 2.83 0.39
N LYS A 887 17.17 3.44 1.12
CA LYS A 887 18.23 2.75 1.87
C LYS A 887 17.91 2.69 3.35
N PHE A 888 18.47 1.71 4.06
CA PHE A 888 18.15 1.42 5.45
C PHE A 888 19.40 1.41 6.32
N LEU A 889 19.35 2.08 7.46
CA LEU A 889 20.33 1.94 8.54
C LEU A 889 19.62 1.34 9.75
N LEU A 890 19.89 0.07 10.04
CA LEU A 890 19.25 -0.67 11.12
C LEU A 890 20.19 -0.76 12.33
N LEU A 891 19.71 -0.39 13.52
CA LEU A 891 20.52 -0.37 14.75
C LEU A 891 19.88 -1.28 15.80
N GLY A 892 20.66 -2.20 16.36
CA GLY A 892 20.14 -3.08 17.41
C GLY A 892 21.16 -3.89 18.17
N ASP A 893 20.68 -4.56 19.21
CA ASP A 893 21.40 -5.55 19.98
C ASP A 893 20.49 -6.76 20.23
N PHE A 894 20.72 -7.85 19.48
CA PHE A 894 19.88 -9.07 19.52
C PHE A 894 19.96 -9.82 20.85
N ARG A 895 20.92 -9.47 21.71
CA ARG A 895 21.10 -10.01 23.06
C ARG A 895 20.07 -9.45 24.06
N GLN A 896 19.37 -8.37 23.69
CA GLN A 896 18.29 -7.78 24.48
C GLN A 896 16.95 -8.51 24.27
N PHE A 897 15.90 -8.05 24.98
CA PHE A 897 14.57 -8.62 24.83
C PHE A 897 14.02 -8.42 23.41
N PRO A 898 13.31 -9.43 22.87
CA PRO A 898 12.55 -9.28 21.64
C PRO A 898 11.30 -8.41 21.87
N ALA A 899 10.58 -8.12 20.79
CA ALA A 899 9.33 -7.39 20.84
C ALA A 899 8.33 -8.07 21.78
N VAL A 900 7.64 -7.26 22.58
CA VAL A 900 6.70 -7.73 23.59
C VAL A 900 5.41 -8.21 22.90
N MET A 901 5.01 -9.46 23.14
CA MET A 901 3.74 -10.04 22.69
C MET A 901 3.50 -9.90 21.17
N ASP A 902 4.51 -10.26 20.39
CA ASP A 902 4.47 -10.19 18.94
C ASP A 902 3.52 -11.23 18.34
N ASN A 903 2.45 -10.75 17.69
CA ASN A 903 1.39 -11.56 17.12
C ASN A 903 1.14 -11.14 15.66
N PHE A 904 0.76 -12.09 14.82
CA PHE A 904 0.37 -11.86 13.44
C PHE A 904 -0.83 -12.73 13.06
N ALA A 905 -1.89 -12.09 12.53
CA ALA A 905 -3.10 -12.75 12.04
C ALA A 905 -3.62 -13.88 12.96
N GLY A 906 -3.74 -13.60 14.26
CA GLY A 906 -4.31 -14.54 15.22
C GLY A 906 -3.29 -15.52 15.80
N THR A 907 -2.00 -15.43 15.46
CA THR A 907 -0.96 -16.39 15.88
C THR A 907 0.25 -15.67 16.49
N PRO A 908 0.80 -16.16 17.63
CA PRO A 908 2.07 -15.65 18.16
C PRO A 908 3.23 -15.91 17.20
N VAL A 909 4.04 -14.88 16.94
CA VAL A 909 5.18 -15.00 16.04
C VAL A 909 6.36 -15.64 16.77
N GLN A 910 6.66 -16.89 16.43
CA GLN A 910 7.72 -17.66 17.10
C GLN A 910 9.13 -17.30 16.61
N ARG A 911 9.28 -16.83 15.37
CA ARG A 911 10.59 -16.55 14.77
C ARG A 911 11.14 -15.20 15.23
N GLU A 912 12.33 -15.22 15.85
CA GLU A 912 13.05 -14.00 16.20
C GLU A 912 13.59 -13.28 14.95
N LEU A 913 13.63 -11.95 15.02
CA LEU A 913 14.06 -11.08 13.93
C LEU A 913 15.46 -11.40 13.37
N LYS A 914 16.39 -11.83 14.24
CA LYS A 914 17.79 -12.15 13.86
C LYS A 914 17.91 -13.33 12.88
N HIS A 915 16.87 -14.17 12.79
CA HIS A 915 16.81 -15.32 11.89
C HIS A 915 16.02 -15.03 10.61
N CYS A 916 15.50 -13.81 10.44
CA CYS A 916 14.66 -13.44 9.31
C CYS A 916 15.50 -12.92 8.13
N GLN A 917 15.17 -13.38 6.93
CA GLN A 917 15.73 -12.89 5.67
C GLN A 917 15.39 -11.40 5.45
N LEU A 918 14.33 -10.90 6.09
CA LEU A 918 13.96 -9.49 6.08
C LEU A 918 15.13 -8.55 6.40
N LEU A 919 15.95 -8.85 7.42
CA LEU A 919 17.08 -7.99 7.77
C LEU A 919 18.09 -7.91 6.64
N HIS A 920 18.41 -9.06 6.04
CA HIS A 920 19.29 -9.12 4.88
C HIS A 920 18.68 -8.34 3.69
N ASP A 921 17.38 -8.48 3.45
CA ASP A 921 16.69 -7.78 2.35
C ASP A 921 16.73 -6.25 2.52
N LEU A 922 16.59 -5.76 3.75
CA LEU A 922 16.63 -4.32 4.05
C LEU A 922 18.03 -3.75 3.93
N THR A 923 19.05 -4.54 4.30
CA THR A 923 20.45 -4.11 4.37
C THR A 923 21.29 -4.51 3.17
N ASP A 924 20.66 -5.10 2.15
CA ASP A 924 21.33 -5.69 0.99
C ASP A 924 22.47 -6.66 1.40
N GLY A 925 22.33 -7.28 2.58
CA GLY A 925 23.27 -8.23 3.20
C GLY A 925 24.44 -7.61 3.97
N TRP A 926 24.55 -6.29 4.08
CA TRP A 926 25.66 -5.64 4.77
C TRP A 926 25.43 -5.51 6.27
N HIS A 927 26.44 -5.88 7.06
CA HIS A 927 26.44 -5.69 8.50
C HIS A 927 27.81 -5.23 9.02
N HIS A 928 27.79 -4.56 10.17
CA HIS A 928 28.96 -4.15 10.92
C HIS A 928 28.68 -4.31 12.41
N GLU A 929 29.55 -5.02 13.14
CA GLU A 929 29.42 -5.21 14.59
C GLU A 929 30.49 -4.40 15.34
N LEU A 930 30.02 -3.50 16.22
CA LEU A 930 30.89 -2.74 17.11
C LEU A 930 31.27 -3.59 18.32
N THR A 931 32.58 -3.80 18.51
CA THR A 931 33.13 -4.64 19.59
C THR A 931 33.90 -3.85 20.65
N GLU A 932 34.30 -2.62 20.35
CA GLU A 932 35.09 -1.78 21.25
C GLU A 932 34.20 -1.04 22.25
N ASN A 933 34.56 -1.09 23.54
CA ASN A 933 33.88 -0.32 24.57
C ASN A 933 34.28 1.16 24.50
N ARG A 934 33.28 2.06 24.37
CA ARG A 934 33.50 3.51 24.28
C ARG A 934 32.94 4.30 25.46
N ARG A 935 32.00 3.72 26.23
CA ARG A 935 31.27 4.43 27.29
C ARG A 935 31.05 3.60 28.56
N SER A 936 30.90 2.29 28.45
CA SER A 936 30.50 1.46 29.58
C SER A 936 31.66 1.21 30.54
N ASP A 937 31.35 0.92 31.79
CA ASP A 937 32.32 0.41 32.75
C ASP A 937 32.99 -0.88 32.22
N PRO A 938 34.34 -0.99 32.24
CA PRO A 938 35.05 -2.17 31.73
C PRO A 938 34.62 -3.47 32.39
N GLY A 939 34.39 -3.47 33.72
CA GLY A 939 33.98 -4.66 34.46
C GLY A 939 32.59 -5.16 34.06
N ILE A 940 31.63 -4.24 33.89
CA ILE A 940 30.31 -4.57 33.35
C ILE A 940 30.43 -5.04 31.90
N PHE A 941 31.18 -4.33 31.05
CA PHE A 941 31.32 -4.65 29.63
C PHE A 941 31.91 -6.05 29.41
N ASP A 942 33.00 -6.38 30.11
CA ASP A 942 33.65 -7.69 30.04
C ASP A 942 32.73 -8.81 30.56
N PHE A 943 31.92 -8.51 31.59
CA PHE A 943 30.90 -9.44 32.06
C PHE A 943 29.82 -9.70 31.00
N LEU A 944 29.27 -8.66 30.38
CA LEU A 944 28.25 -8.79 29.33
C LEU A 944 28.76 -9.62 28.14
N ARG A 945 30.01 -9.42 27.72
CA ARG A 945 30.65 -10.24 26.69
C ARG A 945 30.86 -11.69 27.14
N TRP A 946 31.24 -11.90 28.39
CA TRP A 946 31.44 -13.24 28.94
C TRP A 946 30.15 -14.07 28.96
N LEU A 947 28.98 -13.45 29.13
CA LEU A 947 27.69 -14.13 29.11
C LEU A 947 27.39 -14.85 27.79
N ARG A 948 27.86 -14.31 26.65
CA ARG A 948 27.63 -14.88 25.30
C ARG A 948 26.15 -15.14 25.02
N VAL A 949 25.28 -14.19 25.39
CA VAL A 949 23.83 -14.32 25.23
C VAL A 949 23.49 -14.53 23.76
N ASP A 950 22.70 -15.56 23.45
CA ASP A 950 22.33 -15.95 22.08
C ASP A 950 23.52 -16.25 21.15
N GLU A 951 24.70 -16.55 21.70
CA GLU A 951 25.92 -16.89 20.95
C GLU A 951 26.35 -18.35 21.21
N PRO A 952 27.20 -18.94 20.33
CA PRO A 952 27.80 -20.24 20.60
C PRO A 952 28.55 -20.26 21.95
N ARG A 953 28.26 -21.28 22.77
CA ARG A 953 28.77 -21.42 24.15
C ARG A 953 28.22 -20.36 25.12
N GLU A 954 26.94 -19.99 24.95
CA GLU A 954 26.17 -19.23 25.94
C GLU A 954 26.35 -19.83 27.36
N GLN A 955 26.58 -18.97 28.35
CA GLN A 955 26.77 -19.42 29.74
C GLN A 955 25.48 -19.97 30.31
N SER A 956 25.54 -20.95 31.22
CA SER A 956 24.33 -21.39 31.91
C SER A 956 23.83 -20.30 32.87
N LEU A 957 22.50 -20.14 32.99
CA LEU A 957 21.92 -19.14 33.89
C LEU A 957 22.42 -19.28 35.35
N PRO A 958 22.50 -20.48 35.96
CA PRO A 958 22.99 -20.62 37.33
C PRO A 958 24.44 -20.18 37.49
N GLU A 959 25.32 -20.53 36.55
CA GLU A 959 26.73 -20.12 36.57
C GLU A 959 26.88 -18.62 36.36
N ALA A 960 26.09 -18.04 35.45
CA ALA A 960 26.06 -16.62 35.19
C ALA A 960 25.62 -15.81 36.41
N VAL A 961 24.56 -16.24 37.11
CA VAL A 961 24.09 -15.59 38.34
C VAL A 961 25.11 -15.71 39.46
N ARG A 962 25.75 -16.87 39.64
CA ARG A 962 26.83 -17.05 40.63
C ARG A 962 27.99 -16.09 40.34
N ALA A 963 28.48 -16.07 39.12
CA ALA A 963 29.56 -15.18 38.71
C ALA A 963 29.17 -13.70 38.85
N ALA A 964 27.91 -13.34 38.58
CA ALA A 964 27.41 -11.99 38.76
C ALA A 964 27.38 -11.57 40.24
N ARG A 965 26.92 -12.44 41.14
CA ARG A 965 26.91 -12.19 42.60
C ARG A 965 28.33 -12.05 43.17
N GLU A 966 29.29 -12.82 42.64
CA GLU A 966 30.70 -12.71 43.02
C GLU A 966 31.33 -11.39 42.54
N ARG A 967 31.05 -10.97 41.30
CA ARG A 967 31.61 -9.73 40.71
C ARG A 967 30.92 -8.47 41.19
N PHE A 968 29.61 -8.53 41.43
CA PHE A 968 28.75 -7.40 41.79
C PHE A 968 27.99 -7.71 43.09
N PRO A 969 28.70 -7.85 44.21
CA PRO A 969 28.09 -8.20 45.48
C PRO A 969 27.17 -7.08 45.98
N ARG A 970 26.29 -7.41 46.92
CA ARG A 970 25.45 -6.42 47.59
C ARG A 970 26.30 -5.37 48.30
N GLN A 971 26.10 -4.11 47.93
CA GLN A 971 26.77 -2.97 48.53
C GLN A 971 25.74 -1.88 48.83
N GLY A 972 25.71 -1.33 50.05
CA GLY A 972 24.82 -0.22 50.41
C GLY A 972 23.32 -0.48 50.19
N GLU A 973 22.56 0.61 50.02
CA GLU A 973 21.13 0.61 49.71
C GLU A 973 20.90 1.04 48.25
N PRO A 974 19.88 0.50 47.56
CA PRO A 974 19.63 0.82 46.15
C PRO A 974 18.95 2.19 45.99
N ASP A 975 19.33 2.89 44.93
CA ASP A 975 18.56 4.01 44.38
C ASP A 975 17.42 3.48 43.48
N VAL A 976 17.72 2.43 42.71
CA VAL A 976 16.76 1.75 41.83
C VAL A 976 16.89 0.23 41.95
N SER A 977 15.77 -0.46 42.14
CA SER A 977 15.67 -1.92 42.11
C SER A 977 15.00 -2.40 40.82
N LEU A 978 15.66 -3.28 40.07
CA LEU A 978 15.09 -3.97 38.92
C LEU A 978 14.41 -5.26 39.38
N VAL A 979 13.12 -5.38 39.10
CA VAL A 979 12.29 -6.52 39.49
C VAL A 979 11.56 -7.10 38.29
N ILE A 980 11.12 -8.36 38.37
CA ILE A 980 10.29 -8.97 37.33
C ILE A 980 8.83 -8.53 37.52
N SER A 981 8.29 -8.65 38.73
CA SER A 981 6.86 -8.47 38.96
C SER A 981 6.46 -7.06 39.38
N HIS A 982 5.32 -6.60 38.89
CA HIS A 982 4.73 -5.33 39.33
C HIS A 982 4.32 -5.35 40.80
N ALA A 983 3.96 -6.51 41.35
CA ALA A 983 3.67 -6.66 42.77
C ALA A 983 4.92 -6.39 43.62
N HIS A 984 6.08 -6.92 43.23
CA HIS A 984 7.35 -6.62 43.90
C HIS A 984 7.74 -5.15 43.73
N ARG A 985 7.57 -4.60 42.52
CA ARG A 985 7.79 -3.17 42.23
C ARG A 985 7.00 -2.27 43.18
N ILE A 986 5.69 -2.52 43.33
CA ILE A 986 4.81 -1.72 44.20
C ILE A 986 5.25 -1.81 45.67
N ARG A 987 5.61 -3.02 46.14
CA ARG A 987 6.12 -3.23 47.50
C ARG A 987 7.38 -2.43 47.78
N ILE A 988 8.38 -2.50 46.90
CA ILE A 988 9.65 -1.75 47.06
C ILE A 988 9.38 -0.24 47.00
N ASN A 989 8.65 0.23 45.99
CA ASN A 989 8.31 1.65 45.86
C ASN A 989 7.59 2.18 47.10
N ALA A 990 6.63 1.43 47.67
CA ALA A 990 5.91 1.84 48.87
C ALA A 990 6.77 1.80 50.14
N ARG A 991 7.72 0.87 50.23
CA ARG A 991 8.70 0.80 51.33
C ARG A 991 9.63 2.00 51.28
N ASP A 992 10.27 2.23 50.13
CA ASP A 992 11.34 3.23 50.00
C ASP A 992 10.79 4.65 49.96
N ASN A 993 9.64 4.87 49.33
CA ASN A 993 8.96 6.17 49.38
C ASN A 993 8.56 6.56 50.81
N ARG A 994 8.14 5.60 51.65
CA ARG A 994 7.86 5.88 53.08
C ARG A 994 9.13 6.12 53.89
N ARG A 995 10.19 5.36 53.60
CA ARG A 995 11.49 5.47 54.29
C ARG A 995 12.18 6.80 54.01
N LEU A 996 12.12 7.28 52.77
CA LEU A 996 12.82 8.49 52.31
C LEU A 996 11.99 9.77 52.47
N ALA A 997 10.68 9.65 52.70
CA ALA A 997 9.81 10.81 52.84
C ALA A 997 10.17 11.63 54.10
N PRO A 998 10.44 12.94 53.96
CA PRO A 998 10.59 13.82 55.11
C PRO A 998 9.24 14.10 55.79
N PRO A 999 9.23 14.65 57.02
CA PRO A 999 7.99 14.93 57.77
C PRO A 999 6.98 15.81 57.04
N GLU A 1000 7.45 16.73 56.21
CA GLU A 1000 6.65 17.67 55.41
C GLU A 1000 6.10 17.09 54.09
N ALA A 1001 6.37 15.81 53.79
CA ALA A 1001 5.92 15.20 52.55
C ALA A 1001 4.40 15.09 52.48
N VAL A 1002 3.83 15.48 51.33
CA VAL A 1002 2.39 15.41 51.08
C VAL A 1002 2.01 14.03 50.56
N THR A 1003 1.03 13.38 51.19
CA THR A 1003 0.54 12.08 50.73
C THR A 1003 -0.55 12.28 49.69
N ILE A 1004 -0.33 11.72 48.50
CA ILE A 1004 -1.32 11.69 47.43
C ILE A 1004 -1.93 10.31 47.38
N GLU A 1005 -3.20 10.20 47.75
CA GLU A 1005 -3.93 8.93 47.73
C GLU A 1005 -4.36 8.54 46.32
N TYR A 1006 -4.09 7.28 45.97
CA TYR A 1006 -4.63 6.68 44.77
C TYR A 1006 -5.94 5.94 45.09
N THR A 1007 -7.06 6.48 44.60
CA THR A 1007 -8.41 5.95 44.85
C THR A 1007 -8.82 4.81 43.91
N GLY A 1008 -7.93 4.35 43.02
CA GLY A 1008 -8.22 3.25 42.10
C GLY A 1008 -9.08 3.62 40.87
N THR A 1009 -9.64 4.83 40.82
CA THR A 1009 -10.57 5.27 39.77
C THR A 1009 -9.89 6.14 38.72
N GLY A 1010 -9.67 5.61 37.52
CA GLY A 1010 -9.24 6.38 36.35
C GLY A 1010 -8.59 5.54 35.25
N PRO A 1011 -8.71 5.96 33.97
CA PRO A 1011 -8.00 5.30 32.86
C PRO A 1011 -6.49 5.55 33.04
N THR A 1012 -5.74 4.47 33.29
CA THR A 1012 -4.28 4.50 33.38
C THR A 1012 -3.71 3.63 32.27
N THR A 1013 -2.73 4.17 31.54
CA THR A 1013 -2.27 3.58 30.28
C THR A 1013 -1.27 2.45 30.47
N THR A 1014 -0.32 2.58 31.42
CA THR A 1014 0.68 1.56 31.80
C THR A 1014 1.25 1.88 33.18
N ASN A 1015 1.78 0.90 33.91
CA ASN A 1015 2.33 1.02 35.27
C ASN A 1015 1.31 1.59 36.27
N MET A 1016 0.56 0.79 37.04
CA MET A 1016 -0.49 1.30 37.96
C MET A 1016 0.07 2.40 38.87
N PRO A 1017 -0.66 3.52 39.04
CA PRO A 1017 -0.36 4.47 40.09
C PRO A 1017 -0.50 3.78 41.44
N GLN A 1018 0.21 4.32 42.42
CA GLN A 1018 0.11 3.91 43.80
C GLN A 1018 0.12 5.15 44.65
N THR A 1019 -0.47 5.06 45.84
CA THR A 1019 -0.35 6.10 46.85
C THR A 1019 1.13 6.41 47.07
N MET A 1020 1.49 7.69 47.01
CA MET A 1020 2.86 8.14 47.17
C MET A 1020 2.93 9.42 48.01
N ARG A 1021 3.98 9.50 48.82
CA ARG A 1021 4.41 10.71 49.50
C ARG A 1021 5.28 11.51 48.56
N VAL A 1022 5.03 12.80 48.43
CA VAL A 1022 5.70 13.70 47.49
C VAL A 1022 6.33 14.86 48.25
N TRP A 1023 7.58 15.19 47.91
CA TRP A 1023 8.36 16.26 48.52
C TRP A 1023 9.30 16.88 47.47
N PRO A 1024 9.75 18.14 47.66
CA PRO A 1024 10.77 18.74 46.79
C PRO A 1024 12.03 17.88 46.69
N GLY A 1025 12.50 17.63 45.47
CA GLY A 1025 13.64 16.75 45.17
C GLY A 1025 13.29 15.29 44.92
N LEU A 1026 12.03 14.85 45.11
CA LEU A 1026 11.62 13.48 44.78
C LEU A 1026 11.76 13.23 43.26
N LYS A 1027 12.53 12.19 42.91
CA LYS A 1027 12.66 11.69 41.54
C LYS A 1027 11.45 10.84 41.15
N LEU A 1028 10.87 11.13 39.99
CA LEU A 1028 9.73 10.44 39.40
C LEU A 1028 10.04 10.05 37.95
N ILE A 1029 9.28 9.10 37.41
CA ILE A 1029 9.34 8.71 35.99
C ILE A 1029 8.01 8.99 35.29
N GLY A 1030 8.06 9.57 34.10
CA GLY A 1030 6.89 9.84 33.27
C GLY A 1030 6.24 8.57 32.71
N VAL A 1031 4.91 8.59 32.57
CA VAL A 1031 4.13 7.50 31.97
C VAL A 1031 3.33 7.90 30.72
N GLY A 1032 3.49 9.14 30.25
CA GLY A 1032 2.80 9.69 29.09
C GLY A 1032 1.83 10.82 29.43
N GLY A 1033 1.31 11.47 28.39
CA GLY A 1033 0.50 12.69 28.51
C GLY A 1033 1.40 13.93 28.56
N ARG A 1034 1.27 14.78 29.59
CA ARG A 1034 2.14 15.98 29.72
C ARG A 1034 3.59 15.64 30.04
N VAL A 1035 3.81 14.58 30.83
CA VAL A 1035 5.16 14.07 31.10
C VAL A 1035 5.43 12.86 30.21
N THR A 1036 6.46 12.96 29.38
CA THR A 1036 6.81 11.94 28.39
C THR A 1036 7.14 10.60 29.06
N LYS A 1037 6.64 9.49 28.49
CA LYS A 1037 6.85 8.14 29.04
C LYS A 1037 8.34 7.77 29.06
N GLY A 1038 8.82 7.29 30.21
CA GLY A 1038 10.20 6.82 30.40
C GLY A 1038 11.22 7.92 30.69
N ILE A 1039 10.78 9.16 30.93
CA ILE A 1039 11.65 10.30 31.26
C ILE A 1039 11.64 10.57 32.76
N TYR A 1040 12.83 10.78 33.34
CA TYR A 1040 12.98 11.15 34.74
C TYR A 1040 12.73 12.65 34.94
N VAL A 1041 11.98 12.99 35.98
CA VAL A 1041 11.65 14.36 36.38
C VAL A 1041 11.75 14.48 37.89
N HIS A 1042 12.06 15.68 38.38
CA HIS A 1042 12.12 15.97 39.82
C HIS A 1042 10.99 16.90 40.23
N VAL A 1043 10.51 16.71 41.45
CA VAL A 1043 9.56 17.63 42.06
C VAL A 1043 10.31 18.88 42.49
N ALA A 1044 9.99 20.04 41.90
CA ALA A 1044 10.59 21.31 42.27
C ALA A 1044 9.90 21.91 43.50
N GLU A 1045 8.56 21.98 43.48
CA GLU A 1045 7.77 22.60 44.55
C GLU A 1045 6.52 21.77 44.86
N VAL A 1046 6.16 21.73 46.14
CA VAL A 1046 4.93 21.09 46.63
C VAL A 1046 4.09 22.16 47.33
N GLY A 1047 3.03 22.61 46.67
CA GLY A 1047 2.05 23.53 47.22
C GLY A 1047 0.79 22.83 47.75
N PRO A 1048 -0.10 23.58 48.42
CA PRO A 1048 -1.30 23.03 49.06
C PRO A 1048 -2.27 22.37 48.06
N GLU A 1049 -2.36 22.87 46.82
CA GLU A 1049 -3.25 22.29 45.78
C GLU A 1049 -2.50 21.76 44.55
N LYS A 1050 -1.24 22.18 44.35
CA LYS A 1050 -0.49 21.92 43.13
C LYS A 1050 0.94 21.51 43.41
N ILE A 1051 1.49 20.71 42.51
CA ILE A 1051 2.88 20.26 42.51
C ILE A 1051 3.51 20.73 41.20
N VAL A 1052 4.71 21.27 41.29
CA VAL A 1052 5.48 21.78 40.15
C VAL A 1052 6.68 20.87 39.93
N LEU A 1053 6.88 20.43 38.69
CA LEU A 1053 8.06 19.67 38.29
C LEU A 1053 9.18 20.62 37.82
N ASP A 1054 10.42 20.13 37.84
CA ASP A 1054 11.62 20.84 37.34
C ASP A 1054 11.51 21.36 35.90
N GLY A 1055 10.68 20.73 35.06
CA GLY A 1055 10.35 21.21 33.71
C GLY A 1055 9.35 22.38 33.63
N GLY A 1056 8.85 22.90 34.77
CA GLY A 1056 7.86 23.99 34.83
C GLY A 1056 6.40 23.52 34.72
N ASP A 1057 6.16 22.24 34.46
CA ASP A 1057 4.81 21.68 34.44
C ASP A 1057 4.19 21.65 35.83
N SER A 1058 2.96 22.15 35.96
CA SER A 1058 2.18 22.16 37.20
C SER A 1058 0.97 21.23 37.13
N PHE A 1059 0.80 20.42 38.17
CA PHE A 1059 -0.27 19.43 38.30
C PHE A 1059 -1.03 19.58 39.61
N THR A 1060 -2.34 19.33 39.61
CA THR A 1060 -3.05 19.04 40.86
C THR A 1060 -2.58 17.71 41.42
N HIS A 1061 -2.76 17.49 42.73
CA HIS A 1061 -2.34 16.25 43.40
C HIS A 1061 -2.87 14.99 42.67
N ALA A 1062 -4.15 14.97 42.30
CA ALA A 1062 -4.75 13.85 41.57
C ALA A 1062 -4.26 13.72 40.11
N ALA A 1063 -3.91 14.84 39.45
CA ALA A 1063 -3.42 14.82 38.08
C ALA A 1063 -1.97 14.30 37.97
N LEU A 1064 -1.14 14.53 39.00
CA LEU A 1064 0.24 14.07 39.01
C LEU A 1064 0.34 12.54 38.84
N LEU A 1065 -0.53 11.79 39.54
CA LEU A 1065 -0.65 10.33 39.44
C LEU A 1065 -1.10 9.83 38.06
N LYS A 1066 -1.59 10.70 37.17
CA LYS A 1066 -1.90 10.31 35.78
C LYS A 1066 -0.67 10.35 34.88
N HIS A 1067 0.33 11.17 35.22
CA HIS A 1067 1.47 11.47 34.36
C HIS A 1067 2.81 10.96 34.88
N THR A 1068 2.94 10.64 36.17
CA THR A 1068 4.22 10.25 36.79
C THR A 1068 4.09 9.03 37.72
N ARG A 1069 5.21 8.35 37.99
CA ARG A 1069 5.32 7.22 38.93
C ARG A 1069 6.59 7.30 39.76
N LEU A 1070 6.55 6.62 40.91
CA LEU A 1070 7.76 6.32 41.69
C LEU A 1070 8.71 5.43 40.89
N CYS A 1071 10.02 5.65 41.08
CA CYS A 1071 11.07 4.96 40.34
C CYS A 1071 12.10 4.23 41.23
N HIS A 1072 11.85 4.08 42.53
CA HIS A 1072 12.71 3.27 43.42
C HIS A 1072 12.78 1.80 42.98
N ALA A 1073 11.72 1.31 42.32
CA ALA A 1073 11.73 0.06 41.60
C ALA A 1073 11.05 0.20 40.23
N ILE A 1074 11.62 -0.46 39.23
CA ILE A 1074 11.10 -0.57 37.87
C ILE A 1074 11.21 -2.01 37.36
N THR A 1075 10.39 -2.40 36.39
CA THR A 1075 10.46 -3.75 35.83
C THR A 1075 11.56 -3.88 34.78
N TYR A 1076 12.16 -5.07 34.63
CA TYR A 1076 13.15 -5.34 33.57
C TYR A 1076 12.62 -4.99 32.17
N ALA A 1077 11.36 -5.28 31.88
CA ALA A 1077 10.73 -4.92 30.61
C ALA A 1077 10.63 -3.39 30.40
N SER A 1078 10.52 -2.61 31.48
CA SER A 1078 10.40 -1.14 31.40
C SER A 1078 11.74 -0.42 31.42
N CYS A 1079 12.85 -1.11 31.74
CA CYS A 1079 14.16 -0.48 31.85
C CYS A 1079 14.95 -0.46 30.54
N GLN A 1080 14.54 -1.24 29.52
CA GLN A 1080 15.21 -1.28 28.23
C GLN A 1080 15.21 0.11 27.57
N GLY A 1081 16.40 0.58 27.18
CA GLY A 1081 16.60 1.93 26.64
C GLY A 1081 16.85 3.01 27.70
N LEU A 1082 16.72 2.71 29.00
CA LEU A 1082 17.06 3.65 30.08
C LEU A 1082 18.54 3.51 30.49
N THR A 1083 19.12 4.59 30.99
CA THR A 1083 20.33 4.58 31.83
C THR A 1083 19.88 4.89 33.26
N LEU A 1084 20.29 4.10 34.24
CA LEU A 1084 19.89 4.28 35.64
C LEU A 1084 21.00 4.99 36.40
N GLU A 1085 20.67 6.15 36.97
CA GLU A 1085 21.57 6.91 37.82
C GLU A 1085 21.55 6.35 39.24
N GLY A 1086 22.74 6.28 39.86
CA GLY A 1086 22.90 5.76 41.21
C GLY A 1086 23.03 4.23 41.26
N ARG A 1087 22.82 3.68 42.45
CA ARG A 1087 22.99 2.27 42.74
C ARG A 1087 21.80 1.43 42.26
N VAL A 1088 22.09 0.43 41.43
CA VAL A 1088 21.11 -0.46 40.81
C VAL A 1088 21.20 -1.85 41.42
N PHE A 1089 20.08 -2.33 41.96
CA PHE A 1089 19.95 -3.70 42.44
C PHE A 1089 19.20 -4.56 41.42
N LEU A 1090 19.79 -5.69 41.02
CA LEU A 1090 19.10 -6.72 40.26
C LEU A 1090 18.44 -7.70 41.22
N CYS A 1091 17.11 -7.62 41.32
CA CYS A 1091 16.30 -8.52 42.13
C CYS A 1091 15.72 -9.66 41.28
N ASP A 1092 15.07 -10.61 41.96
CA ASP A 1092 14.31 -11.72 41.38
C ASP A 1092 15.14 -12.69 40.53
N THR A 1093 16.44 -12.82 40.78
CA THR A 1093 17.37 -13.75 40.09
C THR A 1093 17.01 -15.23 40.27
N GLU A 1094 16.23 -15.55 41.30
CA GLU A 1094 15.71 -16.90 41.59
C GLU A 1094 14.31 -17.15 41.02
N SER A 1095 13.73 -16.18 40.32
CA SER A 1095 12.43 -16.33 39.68
C SER A 1095 12.51 -17.32 38.51
N PRO A 1096 11.48 -18.15 38.29
CA PRO A 1096 11.42 -19.04 37.11
C PRO A 1096 11.33 -18.27 35.78
N HIS A 1097 11.00 -16.97 35.80
CA HIS A 1097 10.97 -16.12 34.61
C HIS A 1097 12.25 -15.32 34.40
N PHE A 1098 13.22 -15.41 35.32
CA PHE A 1098 14.51 -14.73 35.16
C PHE A 1098 15.36 -15.50 34.13
N THR A 1099 15.95 -14.77 33.18
CA THR A 1099 16.73 -15.36 32.09
C THR A 1099 18.06 -14.63 31.93
N LEU A 1100 18.98 -15.17 31.13
CA LEU A 1100 20.24 -14.49 30.82
C LEU A 1100 20.03 -13.11 30.19
N LYS A 1101 18.96 -12.93 29.40
CA LYS A 1101 18.57 -11.61 28.87
C LYS A 1101 18.20 -10.64 29.99
N HIS A 1102 17.56 -11.08 31.07
CA HIS A 1102 17.30 -10.23 32.23
C HIS A 1102 18.59 -9.78 32.91
N LEU A 1103 19.53 -10.70 33.11
CA LEU A 1103 20.84 -10.39 33.68
C LEU A 1103 21.63 -9.43 32.79
N TYR A 1104 21.65 -9.68 31.48
CA TYR A 1104 22.31 -8.83 30.48
C TYR A 1104 21.71 -7.43 30.42
N VAL A 1105 20.38 -7.34 30.22
CA VAL A 1105 19.67 -6.05 30.14
C VAL A 1105 19.82 -5.30 31.46
N GLY A 1106 19.61 -5.95 32.60
CA GLY A 1106 19.72 -5.32 33.92
C GLY A 1106 21.11 -4.79 34.22
N SER A 1107 22.16 -5.60 34.01
CA SER A 1107 23.54 -5.19 34.25
C SER A 1107 23.95 -4.03 33.36
N SER A 1108 23.48 -4.01 32.10
CA SER A 1108 23.77 -2.93 31.15
C SER A 1108 23.15 -1.57 31.50
N ARG A 1109 22.27 -1.50 32.51
CA ARG A 1109 21.62 -0.25 32.93
C ARG A 1109 22.43 0.57 33.93
N ALA A 1110 23.32 -0.08 34.67
CA ALA A 1110 24.17 0.57 35.65
C ALA A 1110 25.30 1.34 34.95
N THR A 1111 25.73 2.45 35.55
CA THR A 1111 26.79 3.31 35.00
C THR A 1111 28.19 2.86 35.39
N SER A 1112 28.34 2.13 36.49
CA SER A 1112 29.60 1.62 37.04
C SER A 1112 29.39 0.26 37.73
N SER A 1113 30.41 -0.60 37.71
CA SER A 1113 30.39 -1.88 38.42
C SER A 1113 30.20 -1.72 39.94
N GLU A 1114 30.68 -0.63 40.53
CA GLU A 1114 30.55 -0.34 41.96
C GLU A 1114 29.12 0.03 42.37
N LEU A 1115 28.31 0.46 41.39
CA LEU A 1115 26.93 0.83 41.57
C LEU A 1115 25.97 -0.31 41.23
N LEU A 1116 26.48 -1.46 40.75
CA LEU A 1116 25.68 -2.63 40.44
C LEU A 1116 25.75 -3.63 41.59
N SER A 1117 24.60 -4.15 42.01
CA SER A 1117 24.53 -5.32 42.87
C SER A 1117 23.55 -6.34 42.34
N VAL A 1118 23.95 -7.60 42.31
CA VAL A 1118 23.09 -8.73 41.93
C VAL A 1118 22.71 -9.51 43.18
N LEU A 1119 21.41 -9.65 43.43
CA LEU A 1119 20.87 -10.27 44.65
C LEU A 1119 20.60 -11.75 44.49
#